data_AF-A0A3M4W6L6-F1
#
_entry.id   AF-A0A3M4W6L6-F1
#
_cell.length_a   1.000
_cell.length_b   1.000
_cell.length_c   1.000
_cell.angle_alpha   90.00
_cell.angle_beta   90.00
_cell.angle_gamma   90.00
#
_symmetry.space_group_name_H-M   'P 1'
#
loop_
_entity.id
_entity.type
_entity.pdbx_description
1 polymer ?
#
loop_
_entity_poly.entity_id
_entity_poly.type
_entity_poly.pdbx_seq_one_letter_code
_entity_poly.pdbx_strand_id
1 'polypeptide(L)'
;LTLSQAVASGAVAVKANAVEVKGPLYAGTSLSVTTPGDLSIQQNVAARDVVTLSSTGQLTNTAIIEAGINPDNSRNTTGDVVLSAGNLTNTGSVVASRALQATASQTLNNQGGTLSGQASTRITATTLDNRQSGRIMSQGGSVEVTASGVSNGQKGLISSAGTLTINAASLDNQQGVVRSTGASTLTVTDAVVNQGGEVLSDTGLTLTSGRLDNSRSGRIAGKGVTVTTGAFDNHLDGRLTSTEALRLTAAQVNNSEAGRIASAMALTAVVTGLDQHADGRLYSNGDVSLDLGNGHLNNQDGLITAPGQLLLTRLGTVDNQRGEISSAKGFTLAATSLDNTDGTVLSDEALIVRVDKALTNLRGLVSGKGVDLTAATLNNDSGEVSSEAGLTLDVTGEVSNRQGLLSSAAATTLEAKSLDNAEGQVMADEELTVILAQALDNQAGTLGAGLGLDLRAASLDNRLAGAVLTDGQLDITLTGTLDNRTGGQVQAKGMLNLTSQVLNNQGGRVVGQDLLTVHSDSALNRGGVIRADQLMKLFIGDLDNSQTGLTAAQKGAITSQAGLEFIGQRLGNQNGLLNAVGVMTLQADTLLNGTGRIASQSDLTATVDTVTQQGGELVAQGTLTLTGQSLDNRAGGLVGATKALKLTVDDIDNRAGEVS
;
A
#
# COMPACT_ATOMS: atom_id res chain seq x y z
N LEU A 1 6.69 -60.28 -42.83
CA LEU A 1 5.45 -61.07 -42.87
C LEU A 1 4.32 -60.11 -43.12
N THR A 2 3.55 -60.30 -44.19
CA THR A 2 2.35 -59.50 -44.46
C THR A 2 1.13 -60.35 -44.13
N LEU A 3 0.26 -59.85 -43.24
CA LEU A 3 -0.98 -60.49 -42.83
C LEU A 3 -2.14 -59.83 -43.58
N SER A 4 -2.75 -60.57 -44.50
CA SER A 4 -3.94 -60.12 -45.24
C SER A 4 -5.23 -60.29 -44.44
N GLN A 5 -5.31 -61.28 -43.56
CA GLN A 5 -6.37 -61.50 -42.57
C GLN A 5 -5.92 -62.63 -41.64
N ALA A 6 -6.28 -62.56 -40.36
CA ALA A 6 -6.23 -63.73 -39.47
C ALA A 6 -7.27 -63.63 -38.37
N VAL A 7 -8.04 -64.71 -38.19
CA VAL A 7 -9.10 -64.81 -37.18
C VAL A 7 -8.93 -66.15 -36.47
N ALA A 8 -8.82 -66.13 -35.15
CA ALA A 8 -8.73 -67.33 -34.32
C ALA A 8 -9.72 -67.26 -33.16
N SER A 9 -10.35 -68.39 -32.81
CA SER A 9 -11.18 -68.52 -31.60
C SER A 9 -10.37 -68.54 -30.30
N GLY A 10 -9.07 -68.83 -30.38
CA GLY A 10 -8.11 -68.78 -29.29
C GLY A 10 -7.12 -67.64 -29.42
N ALA A 11 -5.91 -67.84 -28.89
CA ALA A 11 -4.84 -66.84 -28.95
C ALA A 11 -4.19 -66.79 -30.35
N VAL A 12 -3.74 -65.59 -30.73
CA VAL A 12 -2.92 -65.36 -31.92
C VAL A 12 -1.54 -64.91 -31.46
N ALA A 13 -0.49 -65.60 -31.90
CA ALA A 13 0.90 -65.24 -31.60
C ALA A 13 1.72 -65.19 -32.89
N VAL A 14 2.31 -64.03 -33.17
CA VAL A 14 3.11 -63.78 -34.37
C VAL A 14 4.51 -63.34 -33.95
N LYS A 15 5.52 -64.08 -34.41
CA LYS A 15 6.93 -63.71 -34.28
C LYS A 15 7.55 -63.68 -35.67
N ALA A 16 8.02 -62.53 -36.11
CA ALA A 16 8.65 -62.37 -37.42
C ALA A 16 9.63 -61.20 -37.39
N ASN A 17 10.54 -61.12 -38.38
CA ASN A 17 11.50 -60.02 -38.45
C ASN A 17 10.82 -58.64 -38.56
N ALA A 18 9.76 -58.55 -39.36
CA ALA A 18 8.88 -57.38 -39.51
C ALA A 18 7.48 -57.87 -39.85
N VAL A 19 6.44 -57.13 -39.46
CA VAL A 19 5.03 -57.48 -39.68
C VAL A 19 4.27 -56.29 -40.25
N GLU A 20 3.47 -56.56 -41.28
CA GLU A 20 2.54 -55.61 -41.86
C GLU A 20 1.13 -56.20 -41.84
N VAL A 21 0.19 -55.56 -41.14
CA VAL A 21 -1.21 -55.98 -41.03
C VAL A 21 -2.05 -55.17 -42.00
N LYS A 22 -2.43 -55.80 -43.11
CA LYS A 22 -3.22 -55.22 -44.21
C LYS A 22 -4.69 -55.64 -44.23
N GLY A 23 -5.10 -56.49 -43.30
CA GLY A 23 -6.51 -56.82 -43.07
C GLY A 23 -6.77 -57.19 -41.61
N PRO A 24 -8.03 -57.49 -41.26
CA PRO A 24 -8.43 -57.63 -39.87
C PRO A 24 -7.72 -58.79 -39.18
N LEU A 25 -7.26 -58.53 -37.97
CA LEU A 25 -6.60 -59.50 -37.10
C LEU A 25 -7.40 -59.63 -35.79
N TYR A 26 -8.04 -60.78 -35.59
CA TYR A 26 -8.88 -61.03 -34.41
C TYR A 26 -8.44 -62.27 -33.64
N ALA A 27 -8.31 -62.15 -32.32
CA ALA A 27 -8.07 -63.26 -31.41
C ALA A 27 -9.21 -63.39 -30.38
N GLY A 28 -9.77 -64.60 -30.24
CA GLY A 28 -10.84 -64.88 -29.26
C GLY A 28 -10.38 -64.85 -27.80
N THR A 29 -9.06 -64.84 -27.55
CA THR A 29 -8.47 -64.56 -26.23
C THR A 29 -7.42 -63.45 -26.32
N SER A 30 -6.14 -63.80 -26.52
CA SER A 30 -5.01 -62.87 -26.50
C SER A 30 -4.35 -62.78 -27.87
N LEU A 31 -3.91 -61.58 -28.25
CA LEU A 31 -3.17 -61.33 -29.47
C LEU A 31 -1.79 -60.80 -29.13
N SER A 32 -0.74 -61.48 -29.61
CA SER A 32 0.65 -61.05 -29.43
C SER A 32 1.38 -60.97 -30.77
N VAL A 33 2.03 -59.84 -31.04
CA VAL A 33 2.94 -59.67 -32.18
C VAL A 33 4.27 -59.15 -31.65
N THR A 34 5.36 -59.83 -31.99
CA THR A 34 6.72 -59.43 -31.58
C THR A 34 7.65 -59.43 -32.79
N THR A 35 8.30 -58.29 -33.02
CA THR A 35 9.21 -58.09 -34.14
C THR A 35 10.49 -57.35 -33.70
N PRO A 36 11.68 -57.71 -34.20
CA PRO A 36 12.86 -56.87 -34.04
C PRO A 36 12.88 -55.66 -35.00
N GLY A 37 12.27 -55.79 -36.18
CA GLY A 37 12.05 -54.71 -37.15
C GLY A 37 10.63 -54.15 -37.11
N ASP A 38 10.20 -53.47 -38.16
CA ASP A 38 8.96 -52.68 -38.15
C ASP A 38 7.68 -53.51 -38.01
N LEU A 39 6.71 -52.91 -37.30
CA LEU A 39 5.34 -53.38 -37.11
C LEU A 39 4.35 -52.32 -37.63
N SER A 40 3.74 -52.56 -38.79
CA SER A 40 2.77 -51.65 -39.39
C SER A 40 1.36 -52.21 -39.28
N ILE A 41 0.46 -51.47 -38.64
CA ILE A 41 -0.96 -51.78 -38.46
C ILE A 41 -1.78 -50.81 -39.32
N GLN A 42 -2.25 -51.31 -40.47
CA GLN A 42 -3.06 -50.54 -41.43
C GLN A 42 -4.54 -50.91 -41.38
N GLN A 43 -4.90 -51.98 -40.66
CA GLN A 43 -6.26 -52.47 -40.46
C GLN A 43 -6.50 -52.94 -39.03
N ASN A 44 -7.76 -53.16 -38.68
CA ASN A 44 -8.18 -53.40 -37.30
C ASN A 44 -7.52 -54.63 -36.66
N VAL A 45 -7.04 -54.45 -35.45
CA VAL A 45 -6.47 -55.49 -34.58
C VAL A 45 -7.31 -55.55 -33.32
N ALA A 46 -7.86 -56.72 -33.00
CA ALA A 46 -8.72 -56.89 -31.84
C ALA A 46 -8.47 -58.20 -31.08
N ALA A 47 -8.64 -58.15 -29.76
CA ALA A 47 -8.61 -59.34 -28.90
C ALA A 47 -9.62 -59.22 -27.73
N ARG A 48 -10.04 -60.35 -27.17
CA ARG A 48 -10.93 -60.38 -25.99
C ARG A 48 -10.22 -59.95 -24.72
N ASP A 49 -9.02 -60.46 -24.46
CA ASP A 49 -8.34 -60.34 -23.17
C ASP A 49 -7.17 -59.35 -23.20
N VAL A 50 -6.26 -59.50 -24.15
CA VAL A 50 -5.10 -58.60 -24.28
C VAL A 50 -4.61 -58.50 -25.71
N VAL A 51 -4.23 -57.29 -26.12
CA VAL A 51 -3.43 -57.05 -27.32
C VAL A 51 -2.03 -56.60 -26.90
N THR A 52 -1.01 -57.38 -27.25
CA THR A 52 0.40 -57.04 -27.00
C THR A 52 1.14 -56.89 -28.32
N LEU A 53 1.56 -55.67 -28.64
CA LEU A 53 2.32 -55.36 -29.86
C LEU A 53 3.70 -54.84 -29.46
N SER A 54 4.76 -55.56 -29.85
CA SER A 54 6.12 -55.25 -29.45
C SER A 54 7.05 -55.20 -30.67
N SER A 55 7.75 -54.09 -30.82
CA SER A 55 8.77 -53.86 -31.84
C SER A 55 10.03 -53.28 -31.20
N THR A 56 11.24 -53.69 -31.60
CA THR A 56 12.45 -52.89 -31.27
C THR A 56 12.72 -51.78 -32.28
N GLY A 57 12.06 -51.81 -33.44
CA GLY A 57 12.06 -50.78 -34.48
C GLY A 57 10.84 -49.85 -34.37
N GLN A 58 10.20 -49.55 -35.51
CA GLN A 58 8.99 -48.72 -35.52
C GLN A 58 7.73 -49.55 -35.32
N LEU A 59 6.79 -49.04 -34.54
CA LEU A 59 5.40 -49.49 -34.55
C LEU A 59 4.53 -48.35 -35.06
N THR A 60 3.88 -48.56 -36.21
CA THR A 60 2.97 -47.57 -36.82
C THR A 60 1.54 -48.09 -36.78
N ASN A 61 0.63 -47.33 -36.18
CA ASN A 61 -0.81 -47.58 -36.21
C ASN A 61 -1.53 -46.46 -36.94
N THR A 62 -2.28 -46.83 -37.99
CA THR A 62 -3.22 -45.95 -38.71
C THR A 62 -4.66 -46.44 -38.62
N ALA A 63 -4.93 -47.50 -37.85
CA ALA A 63 -6.22 -48.18 -37.75
C ALA A 63 -6.70 -48.31 -36.29
N ILE A 64 -7.63 -49.22 -36.01
CA ILE A 64 -8.14 -49.49 -34.67
C ILE A 64 -7.36 -50.65 -34.04
N ILE A 65 -6.75 -50.43 -32.88
CA ILE A 65 -6.21 -51.46 -32.01
C ILE A 65 -7.10 -51.52 -30.77
N GLU A 66 -7.70 -52.68 -30.49
CA GLU A 66 -8.69 -52.79 -29.44
C GLU A 66 -8.58 -54.07 -28.61
N ALA A 67 -8.63 -53.94 -27.29
CA ALA A 67 -8.76 -55.07 -26.39
C ALA A 67 -10.07 -54.99 -25.59
N GLY A 68 -10.69 -56.16 -25.40
CA GLY A 68 -11.97 -56.29 -24.72
C GLY A 68 -13.13 -56.64 -25.65
N ILE A 69 -12.90 -57.15 -26.86
CA ILE A 69 -13.96 -57.50 -27.80
C ILE A 69 -14.29 -58.99 -27.72
N ASN A 70 -15.50 -59.30 -27.27
CA ASN A 70 -16.02 -60.66 -27.19
C ASN A 70 -16.34 -61.21 -28.60
N PRO A 71 -16.49 -62.54 -28.76
CA PRO A 71 -16.81 -63.15 -30.05
C PRO A 71 -18.15 -62.69 -30.66
N ASP A 72 -19.08 -62.21 -29.83
CA ASP A 72 -20.36 -61.62 -30.23
C ASP A 72 -20.27 -60.12 -30.55
N ASN A 73 -19.04 -59.58 -30.63
CA ASN A 73 -18.74 -58.18 -30.89
C ASN A 73 -19.15 -57.20 -29.76
N SER A 74 -19.55 -57.71 -28.60
CA SER A 74 -19.75 -56.89 -27.39
C SER A 74 -18.43 -56.53 -26.72
N ARG A 75 -18.40 -55.42 -25.96
CA ARG A 75 -17.24 -55.02 -25.14
C ARG A 75 -17.31 -55.64 -23.74
N ASN A 76 -16.20 -56.18 -23.26
CA ASN A 76 -16.00 -56.56 -21.86
C ASN A 76 -15.28 -55.45 -21.08
N THR A 77 -14.96 -55.68 -19.81
CA THR A 77 -14.32 -54.69 -18.92
C THR A 77 -12.90 -55.06 -18.49
N THR A 78 -12.31 -56.09 -19.10
CA THR A 78 -11.04 -56.68 -18.66
C THR A 78 -9.91 -56.54 -19.67
N GLY A 79 -10.24 -56.17 -20.91
CA GLY A 79 -9.33 -56.09 -22.04
C GLY A 79 -8.20 -55.07 -21.89
N ASP A 80 -6.94 -55.51 -21.99
CA ASP A 80 -5.77 -54.65 -21.93
C ASP A 80 -5.07 -54.48 -23.28
N VAL A 81 -4.50 -53.30 -23.53
CA VAL A 81 -3.59 -53.08 -24.66
C VAL A 81 -2.21 -52.73 -24.13
N VAL A 82 -1.19 -53.42 -24.62
CA VAL A 82 0.23 -53.19 -24.30
C VAL A 82 0.99 -52.97 -25.60
N LEU A 83 1.52 -51.76 -25.79
CA LEU A 83 2.34 -51.39 -26.93
C LEU A 83 3.78 -51.13 -26.46
N SER A 84 4.77 -51.68 -27.15
CA SER A 84 6.19 -51.41 -26.91
C SER A 84 6.91 -51.20 -28.23
N ALA A 85 7.67 -50.13 -28.38
CA ALA A 85 8.37 -49.79 -29.62
C ALA A 85 9.69 -49.06 -29.38
N GLY A 86 10.58 -49.03 -30.40
CA GLY A 86 11.63 -48.03 -30.49
C GLY A 86 11.01 -46.63 -30.65
N ASN A 87 10.28 -46.43 -31.76
CA ASN A 87 9.32 -45.34 -31.88
C ASN A 87 7.92 -45.87 -32.15
N LEU A 88 6.94 -45.24 -31.52
CA LEU A 88 5.52 -45.54 -31.66
C LEU A 88 4.85 -44.37 -32.39
N THR A 89 4.32 -44.61 -33.58
CA THR A 89 3.48 -43.63 -34.30
C THR A 89 2.03 -44.10 -34.29
N ASN A 90 1.15 -43.34 -33.67
CA ASN A 90 -0.29 -43.58 -33.64
C ASN A 90 -1.03 -42.40 -34.26
N THR A 91 -1.61 -42.62 -35.43
CA THR A 91 -2.57 -41.70 -36.07
C THR A 91 -3.98 -42.29 -36.07
N GLY A 92 -4.12 -43.56 -35.68
CA GLY A 92 -5.38 -44.26 -35.51
C GLY A 92 -5.93 -44.20 -34.08
N SER A 93 -6.69 -45.23 -33.72
CA SER A 93 -7.31 -45.35 -32.40
C SER A 93 -6.79 -46.58 -31.67
N VAL A 94 -6.36 -46.41 -30.42
CA VAL A 94 -6.00 -47.50 -29.53
C VAL A 94 -6.94 -47.44 -28.32
N VAL A 95 -7.71 -48.50 -28.11
CA VAL A 95 -8.73 -48.56 -27.06
C VAL A 95 -8.57 -49.82 -26.23
N ALA A 96 -8.34 -49.66 -24.93
CA ALA A 96 -8.33 -50.75 -23.96
C ALA A 96 -9.59 -50.66 -23.09
N SER A 97 -10.39 -51.73 -23.06
CA SER A 97 -11.59 -51.79 -22.21
C SER A 97 -11.26 -51.82 -20.71
N ARG A 98 -9.98 -52.00 -20.33
CA ARG A 98 -9.46 -51.83 -18.97
C ARG A 98 -8.21 -50.96 -18.93
N ALA A 99 -7.04 -51.47 -19.28
CA ALA A 99 -5.79 -50.72 -19.16
C ALA A 99 -5.02 -50.62 -20.49
N LEU A 100 -4.58 -49.42 -20.82
CA LEU A 100 -3.66 -49.15 -21.90
C LEU A 100 -2.28 -48.84 -21.33
N GLN A 101 -1.25 -49.56 -21.78
CA GLN A 101 0.15 -49.23 -21.58
C GLN A 101 0.83 -49.03 -22.94
N ALA A 102 1.45 -47.89 -23.16
CA ALA A 102 2.24 -47.62 -24.36
C ALA A 102 3.63 -47.13 -23.99
N THR A 103 4.64 -47.89 -24.40
CA THR A 103 6.05 -47.63 -24.13
C THR A 103 6.80 -47.40 -25.44
N ALA A 104 7.47 -46.28 -25.57
CA ALA A 104 8.44 -46.01 -26.63
C ALA A 104 9.81 -45.76 -26.00
N SER A 105 10.87 -46.41 -26.45
CA SER A 105 12.21 -46.11 -25.92
C SER A 105 12.79 -44.79 -26.44
N GLN A 106 12.17 -44.21 -27.49
CA GLN A 106 12.48 -42.91 -28.07
C GLN A 106 11.20 -42.07 -28.16
N THR A 107 10.60 -41.97 -29.35
CA THR A 107 9.45 -41.09 -29.60
C THR A 107 8.13 -41.84 -29.61
N LEU A 108 7.15 -41.31 -28.90
CA LEU A 108 5.74 -41.61 -29.08
C LEU A 108 5.07 -40.43 -29.80
N ASN A 109 4.76 -40.59 -31.08
CA ASN A 109 3.98 -39.62 -31.85
C ASN A 109 2.50 -40.06 -31.86
N ASN A 110 1.64 -39.28 -31.25
CA ASN A 110 0.19 -39.44 -31.19
C ASN A 110 -0.56 -38.29 -31.89
N GLN A 111 0.06 -37.60 -32.84
CA GLN A 111 -0.59 -36.50 -33.56
C GLN A 111 -1.84 -37.00 -34.29
N GLY A 112 -2.98 -36.35 -34.04
CA GLY A 112 -4.29 -36.73 -34.57
C GLY A 112 -4.85 -38.08 -34.08
N GLY A 113 -4.05 -38.89 -33.39
CA GLY A 113 -4.40 -40.21 -32.89
C GLY A 113 -5.13 -40.17 -31.54
N THR A 114 -5.64 -41.33 -31.13
CA THR A 114 -6.25 -41.54 -29.82
C THR A 114 -5.63 -42.73 -29.11
N LEU A 115 -5.21 -42.51 -27.86
CA LEU A 115 -4.80 -43.54 -26.89
C LEU A 115 -5.77 -43.50 -25.71
N SER A 116 -6.60 -44.53 -25.55
CA SER A 116 -7.61 -44.58 -24.50
C SER A 116 -7.64 -45.88 -23.73
N GLY A 117 -7.69 -45.78 -22.41
CA GLY A 117 -8.01 -46.88 -21.49
C GLY A 117 -9.24 -46.56 -20.65
N GLN A 118 -9.93 -47.59 -20.15
CA GLN A 118 -11.08 -47.37 -19.27
C GLN A 118 -10.66 -47.08 -17.83
N ALA A 119 -9.86 -47.95 -17.23
CA ALA A 119 -9.38 -47.84 -15.85
C ALA A 119 -8.02 -47.12 -15.76
N SER A 120 -7.16 -47.27 -16.78
CA SER A 120 -5.90 -46.51 -16.81
C SER A 120 -5.31 -46.36 -18.21
N THR A 121 -4.58 -45.27 -18.42
CA THR A 121 -3.70 -45.07 -19.58
C THR A 121 -2.32 -44.67 -19.08
N ARG A 122 -1.31 -45.52 -19.33
CA ARG A 122 0.09 -45.26 -18.98
C ARG A 122 0.94 -45.08 -20.22
N ILE A 123 1.65 -43.97 -20.27
CA ILE A 123 2.57 -43.62 -21.36
C ILE A 123 3.98 -43.50 -20.80
N THR A 124 4.94 -44.15 -21.46
CA THR A 124 6.36 -43.98 -21.17
C THR A 124 7.11 -43.74 -22.47
N ALA A 125 7.82 -42.62 -22.58
CA ALA A 125 8.57 -42.24 -23.77
C ALA A 125 9.80 -41.40 -23.42
N THR A 126 10.78 -41.24 -24.31
CA THR A 126 11.73 -40.10 -24.18
C THR A 126 11.04 -38.81 -24.60
N THR A 127 10.35 -38.84 -25.74
CA THR A 127 9.60 -37.70 -26.28
C THR A 127 8.18 -38.15 -26.60
N LEU A 128 7.20 -37.42 -26.08
CA LEU A 128 5.79 -37.60 -26.40
C LEU A 128 5.31 -36.41 -27.22
N ASP A 129 4.80 -36.66 -28.44
CA ASP A 129 4.15 -35.66 -29.27
C ASP A 129 2.66 -35.97 -29.39
N ASN A 130 1.83 -35.25 -28.65
CA ASN A 130 0.37 -35.34 -28.63
C ASN A 130 -0.29 -34.11 -29.27
N ARG A 131 0.44 -33.37 -30.11
CA ARG A 131 -0.08 -32.15 -30.75
C ARG A 131 -1.12 -32.46 -31.83
N GLN A 132 -1.61 -31.40 -32.49
CA GLN A 132 -2.49 -31.51 -33.66
C GLN A 132 -3.75 -32.34 -33.37
N SER A 133 -4.46 -32.01 -32.29
CA SER A 133 -5.65 -32.74 -31.83
C SER A 133 -5.42 -34.20 -31.40
N GLY A 134 -4.18 -34.57 -31.05
CA GLY A 134 -3.87 -35.84 -30.40
C GLY A 134 -4.60 -35.98 -29.05
N ARG A 135 -5.01 -37.21 -28.72
CA ARG A 135 -5.78 -37.51 -27.49
C ARG A 135 -5.16 -38.65 -26.70
N ILE A 136 -4.90 -38.40 -25.42
CA ILE A 136 -4.51 -39.40 -24.42
C ILE A 136 -5.53 -39.30 -23.29
N MET A 137 -6.26 -40.38 -23.01
CA MET A 137 -7.37 -40.29 -22.07
C MET A 137 -7.73 -41.56 -21.34
N SER A 138 -8.10 -41.42 -20.07
CA SER A 138 -8.75 -42.47 -19.28
C SER A 138 -10.20 -42.09 -18.98
N GLN A 139 -11.15 -42.97 -19.33
CA GLN A 139 -12.59 -42.66 -19.26
C GLN A 139 -13.23 -42.93 -17.89
N GLY A 140 -12.59 -43.76 -17.05
CA GLY A 140 -13.08 -44.13 -15.72
C GLY A 140 -11.99 -44.27 -14.66
N GLY A 141 -10.75 -43.88 -14.97
CA GLY A 141 -9.66 -43.95 -14.02
C GLY A 141 -8.49 -43.05 -14.41
N SER A 142 -7.25 -43.48 -14.17
CA SER A 142 -6.09 -42.58 -14.17
C SER A 142 -5.36 -42.45 -15.50
N VAL A 143 -4.69 -41.31 -15.70
CA VAL A 143 -3.69 -41.12 -16.75
C VAL A 143 -2.33 -40.89 -16.10
N GLU A 144 -1.31 -41.59 -16.56
CA GLU A 144 0.08 -41.43 -16.14
C GLU A 144 0.96 -41.26 -17.37
N VAL A 145 1.71 -40.17 -17.42
CA VAL A 145 2.68 -39.87 -18.49
C VAL A 145 4.05 -39.68 -17.88
N THR A 146 5.02 -40.48 -18.31
CA THR A 146 6.43 -40.32 -17.94
C THR A 146 7.25 -40.13 -19.20
N ALA A 147 7.79 -38.92 -19.41
CA ALA A 147 8.64 -38.64 -20.55
C ALA A 147 9.60 -37.47 -20.33
N SER A 148 10.78 -37.44 -20.97
CA SER A 148 11.66 -36.27 -20.87
C SER A 148 11.00 -35.02 -21.46
N GLY A 149 10.34 -35.13 -22.61
CA GLY A 149 9.58 -34.02 -23.21
C GLY A 149 8.16 -34.41 -23.56
N VAL A 150 7.20 -33.58 -23.18
CA VAL A 150 5.78 -33.73 -23.52
C VAL A 150 5.33 -32.52 -24.34
N SER A 151 5.02 -32.74 -25.63
CA SER A 151 4.40 -31.75 -26.51
C SER A 151 2.90 -32.03 -26.60
N ASN A 152 2.09 -31.23 -25.93
CA ASN A 152 0.63 -31.30 -25.89
C ASN A 152 -0.06 -30.05 -26.49
N GLY A 153 0.68 -29.17 -27.13
CA GLY A 153 0.11 -27.97 -27.74
C GLY A 153 -0.78 -28.22 -28.97
N GLN A 154 -1.23 -27.15 -29.64
CA GLN A 154 -2.03 -27.21 -30.88
C GLN A 154 -3.26 -28.12 -30.77
N LYS A 155 -4.13 -27.86 -29.77
CA LYS A 155 -5.35 -28.63 -29.46
C LYS A 155 -5.10 -30.07 -28.97
N GLY A 156 -3.88 -30.41 -28.55
CA GLY A 156 -3.61 -31.67 -27.86
C GLY A 156 -4.42 -31.80 -26.57
N LEU A 157 -4.82 -33.04 -26.25
CA LEU A 157 -5.60 -33.35 -25.06
C LEU A 157 -4.96 -34.49 -24.27
N ILE A 158 -4.68 -34.23 -22.99
CA ILE A 158 -4.40 -35.24 -21.96
C ILE A 158 -5.50 -35.13 -20.91
N SER A 159 -6.31 -36.18 -20.74
CA SER A 159 -7.52 -36.12 -19.90
C SER A 159 -7.69 -37.34 -19.02
N SER A 160 -7.96 -37.14 -17.73
CA SER A 160 -8.25 -38.22 -16.78
C SER A 160 -9.64 -38.10 -16.16
N ALA A 161 -10.36 -39.21 -16.03
CA ALA A 161 -11.58 -39.32 -15.24
C ALA A 161 -11.32 -39.71 -13.77
N GLY A 162 -10.05 -39.88 -13.41
CA GLY A 162 -9.56 -40.15 -12.06
C GLY A 162 -8.37 -39.25 -11.76
N THR A 163 -7.27 -39.79 -11.27
CA THR A 163 -6.03 -39.00 -11.06
C THR A 163 -5.25 -38.79 -12.35
N LEU A 164 -4.52 -37.68 -12.46
CA LEU A 164 -3.63 -37.39 -13.58
C LEU A 164 -2.22 -37.13 -13.07
N THR A 165 -1.25 -37.88 -13.58
CA THR A 165 0.17 -37.70 -13.24
C THR A 165 0.97 -37.46 -14.51
N ILE A 166 1.77 -36.38 -14.53
CA ILE A 166 2.78 -36.14 -15.56
C ILE A 166 4.13 -35.97 -14.87
N ASN A 167 5.09 -36.83 -15.21
CA ASN A 167 6.48 -36.71 -14.80
C ASN A 167 7.31 -36.42 -16.04
N ALA A 168 7.88 -35.21 -16.12
CA ALA A 168 8.67 -34.81 -17.28
C ALA A 168 9.87 -33.92 -16.97
N ALA A 169 10.74 -33.72 -17.96
CA ALA A 169 11.67 -32.59 -17.90
C ALA A 169 11.00 -31.33 -18.45
N SER A 170 10.29 -31.42 -19.58
CA SER A 170 9.55 -30.29 -20.18
C SER A 170 8.13 -30.66 -20.56
N LEU A 171 7.22 -29.68 -20.45
CA LEU A 171 5.82 -29.76 -20.88
C LEU A 171 5.46 -28.51 -21.69
N ASP A 172 5.20 -28.70 -22.99
CA ASP A 172 4.62 -27.69 -23.87
C ASP A 172 3.12 -27.95 -24.04
N ASN A 173 2.29 -27.14 -23.41
CA ASN A 173 0.84 -27.19 -23.46
C ASN A 173 0.24 -25.98 -24.19
N GLN A 174 0.97 -25.35 -25.12
CA GLN A 174 0.49 -24.15 -25.81
C GLN A 174 -0.78 -24.42 -26.63
N GLN A 175 -1.90 -23.76 -26.29
CA GLN A 175 -3.22 -24.02 -26.88
C GLN A 175 -3.68 -25.50 -26.72
N GLY A 176 -3.10 -26.21 -25.76
CA GLY A 176 -3.43 -27.58 -25.39
C GLY A 176 -4.29 -27.63 -24.13
N VAL A 177 -4.77 -28.83 -23.80
CA VAL A 177 -5.55 -29.07 -22.57
C VAL A 177 -4.97 -30.26 -21.82
N VAL A 178 -4.63 -30.04 -20.55
CA VAL A 178 -4.37 -31.07 -19.55
C VAL A 178 -5.48 -30.96 -18.50
N ARG A 179 -6.31 -32.00 -18.32
CA ARG A 179 -7.43 -31.93 -17.36
C ARG A 179 -7.69 -33.24 -16.63
N SER A 180 -8.23 -33.12 -15.43
CA SER A 180 -8.54 -34.26 -14.57
C SER A 180 -9.78 -34.00 -13.73
N THR A 181 -10.68 -34.98 -13.62
CA THR A 181 -11.80 -34.89 -12.64
C THR A 181 -11.36 -35.26 -11.22
N GLY A 182 -10.23 -35.96 -11.06
CA GLY A 182 -9.56 -36.21 -9.78
C GLY A 182 -8.25 -35.42 -9.67
N ALA A 183 -7.44 -35.77 -8.66
CA ALA A 183 -6.24 -34.99 -8.33
C ALA A 183 -5.21 -35.03 -9.46
N SER A 184 -4.60 -33.88 -9.74
CA SER A 184 -3.55 -33.74 -10.75
C SER A 184 -2.20 -33.45 -10.10
N THR A 185 -1.18 -34.21 -10.47
CA THR A 185 0.20 -33.98 -10.06
C THR A 185 1.08 -33.86 -11.30
N LEU A 186 1.61 -32.67 -11.56
CA LEU A 186 2.55 -32.39 -12.64
C LEU A 186 3.91 -32.10 -12.03
N THR A 187 4.88 -32.98 -12.25
CA THR A 187 6.27 -32.80 -11.84
C THR A 187 7.13 -32.63 -13.08
N VAL A 188 7.58 -31.40 -13.34
CA VAL A 188 8.29 -31.02 -14.57
C VAL A 188 9.62 -30.36 -14.24
N THR A 189 10.77 -31.02 -14.38
CA THR A 189 12.01 -30.50 -13.77
C THR A 189 12.59 -29.24 -14.41
N ASP A 190 12.21 -28.91 -15.65
CA ASP A 190 12.65 -27.72 -16.39
C ASP A 190 11.48 -26.78 -16.65
N ALA A 191 10.89 -26.76 -17.84
CA ALA A 191 9.90 -25.76 -18.24
C ALA A 191 8.49 -26.33 -18.44
N VAL A 192 7.50 -25.62 -17.91
CA VAL A 192 6.09 -25.74 -18.30
C VAL A 192 5.71 -24.50 -19.09
N VAL A 193 5.27 -24.68 -20.34
CA VAL A 193 4.77 -23.61 -21.21
C VAL A 193 3.28 -23.85 -21.45
N ASN A 194 2.43 -22.98 -20.92
CA ASN A 194 0.98 -23.05 -20.96
C ASN A 194 0.35 -21.82 -21.65
N GLN A 195 1.04 -21.22 -22.62
CA GLN A 195 0.53 -20.03 -23.31
C GLN A 195 -0.76 -20.33 -24.07
N GLY A 196 -1.84 -19.63 -23.75
CA GLY A 196 -3.18 -19.89 -24.27
C GLY A 196 -3.70 -21.32 -24.06
N GLY A 197 -3.06 -22.09 -23.17
CA GLY A 197 -3.39 -23.47 -22.83
C GLY A 197 -4.14 -23.58 -21.51
N GLU A 198 -4.62 -24.79 -21.20
CA GLU A 198 -5.33 -25.08 -19.96
C GLU A 198 -4.70 -26.25 -19.18
N VAL A 199 -4.52 -26.05 -17.87
CA VAL A 199 -4.16 -27.09 -16.89
C VAL A 199 -5.18 -27.08 -15.75
N LEU A 200 -6.01 -28.12 -15.68
CA LEU A 200 -7.24 -28.14 -14.88
C LEU A 200 -7.35 -29.37 -13.98
N SER A 201 -7.87 -29.18 -12.77
CA SER A 201 -8.35 -30.28 -11.91
C SER A 201 -9.67 -29.94 -11.24
N ASP A 202 -10.64 -30.85 -11.27
CA ASP A 202 -11.90 -30.68 -10.50
C ASP A 202 -11.71 -30.96 -8.99
N THR A 203 -10.49 -31.28 -8.56
CA THR A 203 -10.08 -31.49 -7.17
C THR A 203 -8.77 -30.73 -6.89
N GLY A 204 -7.73 -31.37 -6.32
CA GLY A 204 -6.44 -30.75 -6.07
C GLY A 204 -5.51 -30.78 -7.30
N LEU A 205 -4.82 -29.67 -7.57
CA LEU A 205 -3.73 -29.56 -8.53
C LEU A 205 -2.42 -29.23 -7.80
N THR A 206 -1.43 -30.10 -7.96
CA THR A 206 -0.05 -29.85 -7.56
C THR A 206 0.82 -29.74 -8.81
N LEU A 207 1.48 -28.61 -8.99
CA LEU A 207 2.37 -28.33 -10.11
C LEU A 207 3.75 -27.93 -9.58
N THR A 208 4.77 -28.72 -9.92
CA THR A 208 6.17 -28.41 -9.62
C THR A 208 6.94 -28.20 -10.92
N SER A 209 7.62 -27.07 -11.05
CA SER A 209 8.45 -26.76 -12.23
C SER A 209 9.77 -26.04 -11.96
N GLY A 210 10.72 -26.07 -12.90
CA GLY A 210 11.90 -25.21 -12.87
C GLY A 210 11.57 -23.77 -13.31
N ARG A 211 10.69 -23.62 -14.30
CA ARG A 211 10.03 -22.37 -14.69
C ARG A 211 8.61 -22.63 -15.19
N LEU A 212 7.75 -21.64 -15.04
CA LEU A 212 6.35 -21.70 -15.46
C LEU A 212 6.02 -20.48 -16.30
N ASP A 213 5.54 -20.70 -17.52
CA ASP A 213 4.98 -19.66 -18.38
C ASP A 213 3.51 -19.96 -18.62
N ASN A 214 2.64 -19.16 -18.01
CA ASN A 214 1.19 -19.19 -18.11
C ASN A 214 0.65 -17.90 -18.77
N SER A 215 1.49 -17.22 -19.54
CA SER A 215 1.14 -15.95 -20.18
C SER A 215 0.13 -16.11 -21.33
N ARG A 216 -0.31 -14.99 -21.91
CA ARG A 216 -1.14 -14.96 -23.14
C ARG A 216 -2.43 -15.77 -23.00
N SER A 217 -3.23 -15.41 -22.01
CA SER A 217 -4.48 -16.10 -21.65
C SER A 217 -4.32 -17.58 -21.25
N GLY A 218 -3.13 -17.98 -20.78
CA GLY A 218 -2.94 -19.29 -20.16
C GLY A 218 -3.78 -19.44 -18.90
N ARG A 219 -4.30 -20.66 -18.64
CA ARG A 219 -5.18 -20.94 -17.50
C ARG A 219 -4.73 -22.15 -16.70
N ILE A 220 -4.52 -21.93 -15.41
CA ILE A 220 -4.26 -22.96 -14.40
C ILE A 220 -5.33 -22.85 -13.32
N ALA A 221 -6.09 -23.92 -13.09
CA ALA A 221 -7.21 -23.89 -12.15
C ALA A 221 -7.51 -25.24 -11.47
N GLY A 222 -8.00 -25.17 -10.23
CA GLY A 222 -8.62 -26.32 -9.56
C GLY A 222 -9.33 -25.96 -8.25
N LYS A 223 -9.75 -26.97 -7.48
CA LYS A 223 -10.34 -26.75 -6.16
C LYS A 223 -9.28 -26.36 -5.14
N GLY A 224 -8.20 -27.09 -5.01
CA GLY A 224 -7.02 -26.65 -4.26
C GLY A 224 -5.83 -26.58 -5.19
N VAL A 225 -5.08 -25.49 -5.21
CA VAL A 225 -3.96 -25.34 -6.12
C VAL A 225 -2.67 -25.09 -5.34
N THR A 226 -1.66 -25.92 -5.58
CA THR A 226 -0.30 -25.74 -5.08
C THR A 226 0.65 -25.68 -6.25
N VAL A 227 1.34 -24.54 -6.40
CA VAL A 227 2.36 -24.32 -7.43
C VAL A 227 3.70 -24.06 -6.75
N THR A 228 4.71 -24.85 -7.12
CA THR A 228 6.10 -24.64 -6.72
C THR A 228 6.94 -24.50 -7.98
N THR A 229 7.49 -23.32 -8.25
CA THR A 229 8.26 -23.07 -9.47
C THR A 229 9.48 -22.17 -9.23
N GLY A 230 10.37 -22.03 -10.22
CA GLY A 230 11.35 -20.95 -10.26
C GLY A 230 10.69 -19.67 -10.75
N ALA A 231 11.16 -19.13 -11.88
CA ALA A 231 10.52 -17.97 -12.51
C ALA A 231 9.09 -18.33 -12.93
N PHE A 232 8.14 -17.45 -12.63
CA PHE A 232 6.73 -17.60 -13.01
C PHE A 232 6.29 -16.40 -13.83
N ASP A 233 5.91 -16.66 -15.07
CA ASP A 233 5.33 -15.68 -15.96
C ASP A 233 3.81 -15.91 -16.10
N ASN A 234 3.01 -14.93 -15.69
CA ASN A 234 1.55 -14.93 -15.69
C ASN A 234 0.98 -13.65 -16.32
N HIS A 235 1.78 -12.90 -17.09
CA HIS A 235 1.34 -11.66 -17.74
C HIS A 235 0.44 -11.90 -18.97
N LEU A 236 -0.07 -10.82 -19.58
CA LEU A 236 -0.94 -10.87 -20.76
C LEU A 236 -2.17 -11.75 -20.53
N ASP A 237 -2.98 -11.40 -19.53
CA ASP A 237 -4.22 -12.09 -19.18
C ASP A 237 -4.05 -13.56 -18.70
N GLY A 238 -2.85 -13.91 -18.23
CA GLY A 238 -2.57 -15.20 -17.58
C GLY A 238 -3.36 -15.38 -16.28
N ARG A 239 -3.84 -16.60 -16.01
CA ARG A 239 -4.70 -16.89 -14.84
C ARG A 239 -4.23 -18.10 -14.05
N LEU A 240 -3.93 -17.87 -12.77
CA LEU A 240 -3.76 -18.90 -11.74
C LEU A 240 -4.88 -18.75 -10.72
N THR A 241 -5.79 -19.72 -10.67
CA THR A 241 -7.02 -19.60 -9.86
C THR A 241 -7.33 -20.86 -9.04
N SER A 242 -7.92 -20.69 -7.86
CA SER A 242 -8.35 -21.79 -6.99
C SER A 242 -9.74 -21.52 -6.41
N THR A 243 -10.61 -22.53 -6.29
CA THR A 243 -11.92 -22.38 -5.62
C THR A 243 -11.89 -22.72 -4.12
N GLU A 244 -10.77 -23.25 -3.63
CA GLU A 244 -10.36 -23.40 -2.23
C GLU A 244 -8.98 -22.73 -2.08
N ALA A 245 -8.18 -23.11 -1.09
CA ALA A 245 -6.89 -22.46 -0.84
C ALA A 245 -5.91 -22.55 -2.03
N LEU A 246 -5.22 -21.43 -2.30
CA LEU A 246 -4.13 -21.33 -3.27
C LEU A 246 -2.80 -21.18 -2.52
N ARG A 247 -1.82 -22.03 -2.83
CA ARG A 247 -0.44 -21.91 -2.36
C ARG A 247 0.50 -21.73 -3.55
N LEU A 248 1.25 -20.65 -3.56
CA LEU A 248 2.26 -20.33 -4.57
C LEU A 248 3.63 -20.20 -3.90
N THR A 249 4.62 -20.94 -4.40
CA THR A 249 6.03 -20.75 -4.07
C THR A 249 6.78 -20.56 -5.37
N ALA A 250 7.38 -19.39 -5.58
CA ALA A 250 8.07 -19.04 -6.81
C ALA A 250 9.34 -18.22 -6.52
N ALA A 251 10.18 -18.03 -7.54
CA ALA A 251 11.21 -17.00 -7.51
C ALA A 251 10.56 -15.64 -7.88
N GLN A 252 10.96 -15.05 -9.00
CA GLN A 252 10.32 -13.86 -9.55
C GLN A 252 8.98 -14.22 -10.19
N VAL A 253 7.93 -13.45 -9.86
CA VAL A 253 6.60 -13.59 -10.45
C VAL A 253 6.28 -12.35 -11.28
N ASN A 254 6.03 -12.54 -12.57
CA ASN A 254 5.44 -11.53 -13.44
C ASN A 254 3.93 -11.77 -13.56
N ASN A 255 3.13 -10.93 -12.92
CA ASN A 255 1.66 -10.91 -12.97
C ASN A 255 1.13 -9.60 -13.60
N SER A 256 1.95 -8.92 -14.39
CA SER A 256 1.61 -7.66 -15.06
C SER A 256 0.60 -7.84 -16.21
N GLU A 257 0.20 -6.74 -16.85
CA GLU A 257 -0.59 -6.75 -18.09
C GLU A 257 -1.85 -7.62 -17.99
N ALA A 258 -2.74 -7.27 -17.05
CA ALA A 258 -3.97 -8.00 -16.73
C ALA A 258 -3.80 -9.44 -16.19
N GLY A 259 -2.60 -9.80 -15.71
CA GLY A 259 -2.37 -11.07 -15.01
C GLY A 259 -3.23 -11.22 -13.75
N ARG A 260 -3.69 -12.45 -13.47
CA ARG A 260 -4.55 -12.75 -12.31
C ARG A 260 -4.06 -13.95 -11.51
N ILE A 261 -3.84 -13.72 -10.22
CA ILE A 261 -3.60 -14.76 -9.21
C ILE A 261 -4.70 -14.66 -8.15
N ALA A 262 -5.58 -15.65 -8.05
CA ALA A 262 -6.77 -15.54 -7.20
C ALA A 262 -7.21 -16.83 -6.52
N SER A 263 -7.83 -16.69 -5.35
CA SER A 263 -8.38 -17.79 -4.56
C SER A 263 -9.78 -17.46 -4.04
N ALA A 264 -10.70 -18.43 -4.04
CA ALA A 264 -12.00 -18.28 -3.38
C ALA A 264 -11.96 -18.57 -1.87
N MET A 265 -10.79 -18.96 -1.32
CA MET A 265 -10.52 -19.04 0.11
C MET A 265 -9.21 -18.28 0.40
N ALA A 266 -8.32 -18.80 1.24
CA ALA A 266 -7.03 -18.18 1.50
C ALA A 266 -6.08 -18.27 0.28
N LEU A 267 -5.23 -17.26 0.13
CA LEU A 267 -4.11 -17.24 -0.80
C LEU A 267 -2.81 -17.07 0.01
N THR A 268 -1.85 -17.98 -0.18
CA THR A 268 -0.50 -17.85 0.38
C THR A 268 0.53 -17.86 -0.74
N ALA A 269 1.34 -16.80 -0.82
CA ALA A 269 2.42 -16.67 -1.80
C ALA A 269 3.76 -16.42 -1.09
N VAL A 270 4.77 -17.23 -1.43
CA VAL A 270 6.16 -17.02 -1.02
C VAL A 270 6.99 -16.86 -2.29
N VAL A 271 7.47 -15.64 -2.53
CA VAL A 271 8.14 -15.24 -3.78
C VAL A 271 9.42 -14.45 -3.46
N THR A 272 10.27 -14.20 -4.46
CA THR A 272 11.45 -13.33 -4.29
C THR A 272 11.28 -11.95 -4.94
N GLY A 273 10.15 -11.74 -5.59
CA GLY A 273 9.72 -10.47 -6.19
C GLY A 273 8.40 -10.69 -6.91
N LEU A 274 7.59 -9.63 -6.98
CA LEU A 274 6.28 -9.65 -7.60
C LEU A 274 6.10 -8.38 -8.43
N ASP A 275 5.87 -8.57 -9.72
CA ASP A 275 5.47 -7.51 -10.65
C ASP A 275 3.99 -7.65 -10.99
N GLN A 276 3.20 -6.64 -10.68
CA GLN A 276 1.77 -6.54 -10.96
C GLN A 276 1.43 -5.33 -11.83
N HIS A 277 2.40 -4.76 -12.53
CA HIS A 277 2.14 -3.50 -13.21
C HIS A 277 1.10 -3.63 -14.34
N ALA A 278 0.42 -2.55 -14.69
CA ALA A 278 -0.58 -2.52 -15.77
C ALA A 278 -1.74 -3.51 -15.57
N ASP A 279 -2.56 -3.29 -14.53
CA ASP A 279 -3.76 -4.07 -14.17
C ASP A 279 -3.48 -5.51 -13.70
N GLY A 280 -2.29 -5.77 -13.15
CA GLY A 280 -2.01 -7.03 -12.45
C GLY A 280 -2.81 -7.14 -11.16
N ARG A 281 -3.39 -8.33 -10.88
CA ARG A 281 -4.26 -8.52 -9.72
C ARG A 281 -3.91 -9.77 -8.91
N LEU A 282 -3.77 -9.58 -7.60
CA LEU A 282 -3.60 -10.64 -6.61
C LEU A 282 -4.59 -10.44 -5.47
N TYR A 283 -5.53 -11.37 -5.31
CA TYR A 283 -6.57 -11.25 -4.28
C TYR A 283 -7.13 -12.61 -3.86
N SER A 284 -7.90 -12.60 -2.77
CA SER A 284 -8.66 -13.77 -2.35
C SER A 284 -10.06 -13.38 -1.84
N ASN A 285 -10.93 -14.37 -1.61
CA ASN A 285 -12.20 -14.14 -0.90
C ASN A 285 -12.07 -14.37 0.63
N GLY A 286 -10.85 -14.54 1.13
CA GLY A 286 -10.52 -14.68 2.54
C GLY A 286 -9.22 -13.95 2.85
N ASP A 287 -8.25 -14.65 3.42
CA ASP A 287 -6.95 -14.07 3.74
C ASP A 287 -6.00 -14.06 2.53
N VAL A 288 -5.10 -13.09 2.50
CA VAL A 288 -3.94 -13.04 1.60
C VAL A 288 -2.68 -12.94 2.45
N SER A 289 -1.77 -13.90 2.30
CA SER A 289 -0.43 -13.84 2.88
C SER A 289 0.60 -13.80 1.76
N LEU A 290 1.40 -12.75 1.73
CA LEU A 290 2.41 -12.50 0.72
C LEU A 290 3.76 -12.25 1.39
N ASP A 291 4.71 -13.14 1.13
CA ASP A 291 6.08 -13.03 1.59
C ASP A 291 7.03 -12.86 0.40
N LEU A 292 7.84 -11.79 0.40
CA LEU A 292 8.76 -11.46 -0.70
C LEU A 292 10.24 -11.75 -0.40
N GLY A 293 10.58 -12.25 0.79
CA GLY A 293 11.98 -12.54 1.14
C GLY A 293 12.94 -11.34 1.04
N ASN A 294 12.45 -10.14 1.34
CA ASN A 294 13.08 -8.81 1.16
C ASN A 294 13.23 -8.39 -0.32
N GLY A 295 12.42 -8.98 -1.20
CA GLY A 295 12.34 -8.66 -2.62
C GLY A 295 11.54 -7.39 -2.94
N HIS A 296 11.55 -7.02 -4.21
CA HIS A 296 10.80 -5.87 -4.72
C HIS A 296 9.34 -6.22 -5.03
N LEU A 297 8.42 -5.36 -4.60
CA LEU A 297 7.01 -5.39 -4.97
C LEU A 297 6.73 -4.22 -5.93
N ASN A 298 6.47 -4.53 -7.20
CA ASN A 298 5.93 -3.56 -8.15
C ASN A 298 4.42 -3.79 -8.26
N ASN A 299 3.63 -2.88 -7.70
CA ASN A 299 2.17 -2.86 -7.75
C ASN A 299 1.63 -1.64 -8.51
N GLN A 300 2.40 -1.09 -9.45
CA GLN A 300 2.00 0.11 -10.20
C GLN A 300 0.77 -0.17 -11.08
N ASP A 301 -0.34 0.56 -10.94
CA ASP A 301 -1.63 0.19 -11.59
C ASP A 301 -2.15 -1.21 -11.22
N GLY A 302 -1.60 -1.81 -10.16
CA GLY A 302 -1.94 -3.14 -9.71
C GLY A 302 -2.95 -3.12 -8.58
N LEU A 303 -3.49 -4.30 -8.26
CA LEU A 303 -4.39 -4.51 -7.13
C LEU A 303 -3.87 -5.66 -6.25
N ILE A 304 -3.72 -5.37 -4.96
CA ILE A 304 -3.60 -6.35 -3.89
C ILE A 304 -4.72 -6.09 -2.91
N THR A 305 -5.66 -7.03 -2.76
CA THR A 305 -6.75 -6.85 -1.81
C THR A 305 -7.16 -8.14 -1.11
N ALA A 306 -7.58 -8.02 0.15
CA ALA A 306 -8.11 -9.12 0.96
C ALA A 306 -9.32 -8.67 1.80
N PRO A 307 -10.50 -9.29 1.63
CA PRO A 307 -11.62 -9.05 2.54
C PRO A 307 -11.38 -9.68 3.93
N GLY A 308 -10.49 -10.67 4.03
CA GLY A 308 -9.94 -11.17 5.29
C GLY A 308 -8.64 -10.47 5.67
N GLN A 309 -7.78 -11.16 6.40
CA GLN A 309 -6.47 -10.62 6.79
C GLN A 309 -5.56 -10.46 5.58
N LEU A 310 -4.99 -9.28 5.39
CA LEU A 310 -3.82 -9.07 4.55
C LEU A 310 -2.55 -9.17 5.41
N LEU A 311 -1.66 -10.09 5.09
CA LEU A 311 -0.37 -10.25 5.76
C LEU A 311 0.75 -10.07 4.73
N LEU A 312 1.50 -8.99 4.86
CA LEU A 312 2.68 -8.70 4.05
C LEU A 312 3.94 -8.91 4.89
N THR A 313 4.84 -9.78 4.45
CA THR A 313 6.08 -10.05 5.18
C THR A 313 7.31 -9.91 4.30
N ARG A 314 8.40 -9.39 4.92
CA ARG A 314 9.72 -9.28 4.29
C ARG A 314 9.63 -8.57 2.93
N LEU A 315 9.08 -7.36 2.89
CA LEU A 315 9.15 -6.53 1.68
C LEU A 315 10.47 -5.76 1.66
N GLY A 316 11.11 -5.68 0.49
CA GLY A 316 12.25 -4.80 0.25
C GLY A 316 11.77 -3.40 -0.09
N THR A 317 11.62 -3.09 -1.37
CA THR A 317 11.02 -1.84 -1.84
C THR A 317 9.61 -2.10 -2.40
N VAL A 318 8.71 -1.14 -2.23
CA VAL A 318 7.32 -1.20 -2.71
C VAL A 318 7.04 0.00 -3.62
N ASP A 319 6.73 -0.28 -4.88
CA ASP A 319 6.22 0.71 -5.83
C ASP A 319 4.71 0.48 -5.98
N ASN A 320 3.89 1.34 -5.37
CA ASN A 320 2.44 1.30 -5.41
C ASN A 320 1.85 2.47 -6.22
N GLN A 321 2.59 3.00 -7.20
CA GLN A 321 2.15 4.20 -7.92
C GLN A 321 0.88 3.91 -8.74
N ARG A 322 -0.20 4.67 -8.54
CA ARG A 322 -1.53 4.40 -9.15
C ARG A 322 -2.11 3.00 -8.83
N GLY A 323 -1.50 2.28 -7.90
CA GLY A 323 -1.95 0.96 -7.46
C GLY A 323 -2.80 1.03 -6.20
N GLU A 324 -3.37 -0.11 -5.83
CA GLU A 324 -4.12 -0.28 -4.59
C GLU A 324 -3.59 -1.47 -3.78
N ILE A 325 -3.31 -1.24 -2.50
CA ILE A 325 -3.07 -2.26 -1.48
C ILE A 325 -4.12 -2.05 -0.38
N SER A 326 -5.08 -2.97 -0.27
CA SER A 326 -6.23 -2.79 0.63
C SER A 326 -6.65 -4.03 1.41
N SER A 327 -7.28 -3.81 2.56
CA SER A 327 -7.93 -4.88 3.33
C SER A 327 -9.08 -4.38 4.20
N ALA A 328 -10.11 -5.21 4.35
CA ALA A 328 -11.18 -4.96 5.31
C ALA A 328 -10.77 -5.23 6.78
N LYS A 329 -9.53 -5.71 6.99
CA LYS A 329 -8.91 -5.95 8.30
C LYS A 329 -7.65 -5.14 8.47
N GLY A 330 -7.24 -4.98 9.72
CA GLY A 330 -6.03 -4.24 10.06
C GLY A 330 -4.80 -4.97 9.54
N PHE A 331 -3.83 -4.27 8.96
CA PHE A 331 -2.59 -4.89 8.50
C PHE A 331 -1.37 -4.01 8.68
N THR A 332 -0.20 -4.63 8.53
CA THR A 332 1.09 -3.95 8.55
C THR A 332 1.72 -3.97 7.16
N LEU A 333 2.16 -2.80 6.69
CA LEU A 333 3.04 -2.66 5.53
C LEU A 333 4.42 -2.24 6.04
N ALA A 334 5.35 -3.19 6.05
CA ALA A 334 6.74 -2.96 6.46
C ALA A 334 7.69 -3.13 5.27
N ALA A 335 8.48 -2.10 4.96
CA ALA A 335 9.38 -2.07 3.81
C ALA A 335 10.60 -1.15 4.04
N THR A 336 11.63 -1.25 3.21
CA THR A 336 12.75 -0.30 3.21
C THR A 336 12.34 1.06 2.62
N SER A 337 11.53 1.07 1.57
CA SER A 337 10.95 2.28 0.96
C SER A 337 9.58 1.97 0.37
N LEU A 338 8.70 2.97 0.37
CA LEU A 338 7.37 2.89 -0.23
C LEU A 338 7.13 4.14 -1.08
N ASP A 339 6.87 3.92 -2.37
CA ASP A 339 6.34 4.94 -3.27
C ASP A 339 4.86 4.68 -3.54
N ASN A 340 3.99 5.46 -2.91
CA ASN A 340 2.55 5.46 -3.04
C ASN A 340 2.05 6.66 -3.88
N THR A 341 2.86 7.17 -4.82
CA THR A 341 2.48 8.32 -5.65
C THR A 341 1.22 8.03 -6.47
N ASP A 342 0.18 8.85 -6.33
CA ASP A 342 -1.14 8.62 -6.94
C ASP A 342 -1.78 7.25 -6.56
N GLY A 343 -1.24 6.55 -5.56
CA GLY A 343 -1.66 5.23 -5.13
C GLY A 343 -2.54 5.23 -3.90
N THR A 344 -3.04 4.06 -3.52
CA THR A 344 -3.87 3.84 -2.33
C THR A 344 -3.31 2.73 -1.46
N VAL A 345 -3.12 3.01 -0.17
CA VAL A 345 -2.92 2.04 0.91
C VAL A 345 -4.04 2.23 1.93
N LEU A 346 -4.94 1.25 2.03
CA LEU A 346 -6.20 1.42 2.76
C LEU A 346 -6.52 0.23 3.67
N SER A 347 -6.88 0.48 4.92
CA SER A 347 -7.48 -0.52 5.82
C SER A 347 -8.83 -0.04 6.37
N ASP A 348 -9.83 -0.92 6.44
CA ASP A 348 -11.09 -0.60 7.15
C ASP A 348 -10.93 -0.68 8.69
N GLU A 349 -9.78 -1.17 9.18
CA GLU A 349 -9.41 -1.23 10.59
C GLU A 349 -8.02 -0.55 10.79
N ALA A 350 -7.21 -0.98 11.77
CA ALA A 350 -5.94 -0.33 12.06
C ALA A 350 -4.87 -0.61 10.99
N LEU A 351 -4.22 0.44 10.50
CA LEU A 351 -3.13 0.38 9.53
C LEU A 351 -1.80 0.75 10.19
N ILE A 352 -0.82 -0.15 10.07
CA ILE A 352 0.54 0.08 10.55
C ILE A 352 1.47 0.20 9.33
N VAL A 353 2.13 1.33 9.16
CA VAL A 353 3.12 1.57 8.10
C VAL A 353 4.49 1.72 8.74
N ARG A 354 5.44 0.88 8.32
CA ARG A 354 6.82 0.88 8.82
C ARG A 354 7.78 0.97 7.64
N VAL A 355 8.36 2.14 7.43
CA VAL A 355 9.27 2.39 6.30
C VAL A 355 10.65 2.80 6.81
N ASP A 356 11.70 2.06 6.48
CA ASP A 356 13.04 2.36 7.03
C ASP A 356 13.63 3.67 6.47
N LYS A 357 13.25 4.05 5.25
CA LYS A 357 13.76 5.22 4.54
C LYS A 357 12.63 6.16 4.14
N ALA A 358 12.41 6.33 2.84
CA ALA A 358 11.46 7.27 2.29
C ALA A 358 10.09 6.64 2.09
N LEU A 359 9.07 7.30 2.63
CA LEU A 359 7.67 7.13 2.26
C LEU A 359 7.27 8.32 1.37
N THR A 360 6.99 8.05 0.10
CA THR A 360 6.42 9.03 -0.83
C THR A 360 4.94 8.75 -0.99
N ASN A 361 4.09 9.65 -0.50
CA ASN A 361 2.63 9.64 -0.63
C ASN A 361 2.15 10.82 -1.50
N LEU A 362 2.92 11.19 -2.51
CA LEU A 362 2.63 12.34 -3.38
C LEU A 362 1.32 12.12 -4.14
N ARG A 363 0.28 12.93 -3.89
CA ARG A 363 -1.09 12.71 -4.42
C ARG A 363 -1.68 11.32 -4.11
N GLY A 364 -1.10 10.61 -3.16
CA GLY A 364 -1.55 9.29 -2.73
C GLY A 364 -2.47 9.36 -1.51
N LEU A 365 -3.04 8.20 -1.17
CA LEU A 365 -3.85 7.99 0.01
C LEU A 365 -3.22 6.91 0.90
N VAL A 366 -3.03 7.23 2.18
CA VAL A 366 -2.76 6.26 3.26
C VAL A 366 -3.84 6.44 4.31
N SER A 367 -4.71 5.44 4.51
CA SER A 367 -5.86 5.62 5.40
C SER A 367 -6.27 4.34 6.15
N GLY A 368 -6.83 4.53 7.34
CA GLY A 368 -7.56 3.48 8.05
C GLY A 368 -8.15 3.91 9.39
N LYS A 369 -8.69 2.96 10.15
CA LYS A 369 -9.28 3.21 11.48
C LYS A 369 -8.23 3.12 12.58
N GLY A 370 -7.36 4.12 12.61
CA GLY A 370 -6.12 4.10 13.37
C GLY A 370 -4.95 3.93 12.42
N VAL A 371 -4.10 4.95 12.32
CA VAL A 371 -2.90 4.90 11.48
C VAL A 371 -1.68 5.15 12.36
N ASP A 372 -0.74 4.22 12.32
CA ASP A 372 0.56 4.33 12.97
C ASP A 372 1.65 4.23 11.89
N LEU A 373 2.36 5.31 11.65
CA LEU A 373 3.31 5.47 10.55
C LEU A 373 4.68 5.85 11.08
N THR A 374 5.69 5.03 10.73
CA THR A 374 7.11 5.37 10.96
C THR A 374 7.87 5.50 9.65
N ALA A 375 8.68 6.53 9.50
CA ALA A 375 9.55 6.73 8.33
C ALA A 375 10.87 7.45 8.67
N ALA A 376 11.86 7.41 7.79
CA ALA A 376 12.97 8.36 7.87
C ALA A 376 12.58 9.72 7.27
N THR A 377 11.85 9.72 6.15
CA THR A 377 11.27 10.93 5.56
C THR A 377 9.89 10.62 5.03
N LEU A 378 8.97 11.57 5.17
CA LEU A 378 7.63 11.49 4.61
C LEU A 378 7.42 12.65 3.63
N ASN A 379 7.08 12.33 2.39
CA ASN A 379 6.55 13.29 1.43
C ASN A 379 5.07 13.03 1.21
N ASN A 380 4.21 13.84 1.81
CA ASN A 380 2.76 13.85 1.67
C ASN A 380 2.26 15.05 0.83
N ASP A 381 3.11 15.60 -0.05
CA ASP A 381 2.71 16.75 -0.88
C ASP A 381 1.50 16.39 -1.75
N SER A 382 0.46 17.23 -1.70
CA SER A 382 -0.84 17.02 -2.35
C SER A 382 -1.50 15.66 -2.04
N GLY A 383 -1.02 14.93 -1.05
CA GLY A 383 -1.51 13.61 -0.64
C GLY A 383 -2.34 13.67 0.63
N GLU A 384 -2.84 12.52 1.04
CA GLU A 384 -3.64 12.35 2.25
C GLU A 384 -3.10 11.21 3.11
N VAL A 385 -2.83 11.52 4.39
CA VAL A 385 -2.72 10.52 5.45
C VAL A 385 -3.86 10.78 6.44
N SER A 386 -4.82 9.86 6.51
CA SER A 386 -6.03 10.06 7.32
C SER A 386 -6.34 8.89 8.23
N SER A 387 -6.99 9.17 9.36
CA SER A 387 -7.43 8.16 10.32
C SER A 387 -8.85 8.42 10.83
N GLU A 388 -9.70 7.40 10.85
CA GLU A 388 -11.02 7.47 11.53
C GLU A 388 -10.91 7.33 13.07
N ALA A 389 -9.71 7.11 13.58
CA ALA A 389 -9.40 7.07 15.01
C ALA A 389 -8.16 7.96 15.26
N GLY A 390 -7.17 7.49 16.02
CA GLY A 390 -5.92 8.23 16.24
C GLY A 390 -4.96 8.14 15.06
N LEU A 391 -4.14 9.17 14.88
CA LEU A 391 -3.07 9.22 13.88
C LEU A 391 -1.72 9.46 14.57
N THR A 392 -0.78 8.54 14.41
CA THR A 392 0.59 8.69 14.91
C THR A 392 1.57 8.70 13.74
N LEU A 393 2.37 9.75 13.65
CA LEU A 393 3.50 9.88 12.72
C LEU A 393 4.79 10.05 13.52
N ASP A 394 5.68 9.07 13.43
CA ASP A 394 7.04 9.14 13.96
C ASP A 394 8.03 9.14 12.79
N VAL A 395 8.50 10.33 12.41
CA VAL A 395 9.38 10.52 11.25
C VAL A 395 10.72 11.08 11.70
N THR A 396 11.78 10.28 11.66
CA THR A 396 13.08 10.72 12.22
C THR A 396 13.72 11.91 11.51
N GLY A 397 13.30 12.21 10.27
CA GLY A 397 13.76 13.32 9.45
C GLY A 397 12.64 14.31 9.11
N GLU A 398 12.58 14.70 7.84
CA GLU A 398 11.69 15.76 7.36
C GLU A 398 10.31 15.20 6.98
N VAL A 399 9.27 15.97 7.28
CA VAL A 399 7.92 15.77 6.77
C VAL A 399 7.56 16.92 5.83
N SER A 400 7.25 16.61 4.58
CA SER A 400 6.64 17.55 3.63
C SER A 400 5.17 17.23 3.52
N ASN A 401 4.30 18.22 3.75
CA ASN A 401 2.85 18.12 3.69
C ASN A 401 2.28 19.29 2.87
N ARG A 402 2.98 19.73 1.83
CA ARG A 402 2.57 20.92 1.08
C ARG A 402 1.32 20.64 0.28
N GLN A 403 0.30 21.48 0.43
CA GLN A 403 -1.03 21.23 -0.16
C GLN A 403 -1.61 19.85 0.20
N GLY A 404 -1.06 19.18 1.21
CA GLY A 404 -1.45 17.86 1.66
C GLY A 404 -2.36 17.91 2.89
N LEU A 405 -2.87 16.75 3.27
CA LEU A 405 -3.72 16.56 4.44
C LEU A 405 -3.13 15.48 5.35
N LEU A 406 -2.91 15.84 6.62
CA LEU A 406 -2.71 14.91 7.72
C LEU A 406 -3.89 15.10 8.68
N SER A 407 -4.76 14.11 8.85
CA SER A 407 -5.98 14.31 9.65
C SER A 407 -6.42 13.08 10.43
N SER A 408 -7.03 13.30 11.59
CA SER A 408 -7.65 12.22 12.35
C SER A 408 -8.95 12.64 13.05
N ALA A 409 -9.87 11.70 13.21
CA ALA A 409 -11.12 11.90 13.97
C ALA A 409 -10.94 11.78 15.49
N ALA A 410 -9.71 11.54 15.96
CA ALA A 410 -9.34 11.55 17.38
C ALA A 410 -8.08 12.41 17.58
N ALA A 411 -7.12 11.93 18.36
CA ALA A 411 -5.84 12.60 18.57
C ALA A 411 -4.85 12.34 17.42
N THR A 412 -4.10 13.37 17.05
CA THR A 412 -2.97 13.30 16.11
C THR A 412 -1.67 13.60 16.84
N THR A 413 -0.68 12.72 16.75
CA THR A 413 0.69 12.96 17.21
C THR A 413 1.63 12.93 16.02
N LEU A 414 2.43 13.99 15.87
CA LEU A 414 3.47 14.11 14.86
C LEU A 414 4.80 14.44 15.54
N GLU A 415 5.74 13.50 15.47
CA GLU A 415 7.13 13.72 15.86
C GLU A 415 8.00 13.73 14.61
N ALA A 416 8.77 14.81 14.43
CA ALA A 416 9.72 14.90 13.33
C ALA A 416 10.95 15.75 13.61
N LYS A 417 11.92 15.75 12.68
CA LYS A 417 12.97 16.76 12.70
C LYS A 417 12.41 18.14 12.32
N SER A 418 11.47 18.18 11.39
CA SER A 418 11.07 19.38 10.67
C SER A 418 9.79 19.08 9.88
N LEU A 419 8.93 20.09 9.74
CA LEU A 419 7.66 20.00 9.01
C LEU A 419 7.51 21.20 8.06
N ASP A 420 7.33 20.91 6.78
CA ASP A 420 6.85 21.86 5.77
C ASP A 420 5.35 21.59 5.53
N ASN A 421 4.50 22.42 6.13
CA ASN A 421 3.05 22.41 6.00
C ASN A 421 2.55 23.58 5.14
N ALA A 422 3.37 24.11 4.22
CA ALA A 422 2.97 25.24 3.41
C ALA A 422 1.76 24.91 2.53
N GLU A 423 0.70 25.72 2.61
CA GLU A 423 -0.61 25.47 1.96
C GLU A 423 -1.28 24.14 2.36
N GLY A 424 -0.73 23.41 3.33
CA GLY A 424 -1.20 22.11 3.81
C GLY A 424 -2.07 22.20 5.06
N GLN A 425 -2.57 21.06 5.50
CA GLN A 425 -3.38 20.93 6.70
C GLN A 425 -2.89 19.79 7.59
N VAL A 426 -2.74 20.07 8.89
CA VAL A 426 -2.60 19.06 9.94
C VAL A 426 -3.72 19.27 10.95
N MET A 427 -4.62 18.29 11.04
CA MET A 427 -5.88 18.40 11.77
C MET A 427 -6.07 17.23 12.75
N ALA A 428 -6.71 17.52 13.88
CA ALA A 428 -7.20 16.52 14.82
C ALA A 428 -8.57 16.96 15.36
N ASP A 429 -9.55 16.08 15.40
CA ASP A 429 -10.84 16.41 16.03
C ASP A 429 -10.71 16.51 17.57
N GLU A 430 -9.73 15.83 18.16
CA GLU A 430 -9.40 15.92 19.60
C GLU A 430 -8.12 16.75 19.84
N GLU A 431 -7.03 16.12 20.28
CA GLU A 431 -5.76 16.76 20.57
C GLU A 431 -4.78 16.65 19.40
N LEU A 432 -4.07 17.74 19.08
CA LEU A 432 -2.96 17.76 18.14
C LEU A 432 -1.65 18.01 18.88
N THR A 433 -0.74 17.04 18.84
CA THR A 433 0.63 17.18 19.36
C THR A 433 1.62 17.21 18.21
N VAL A 434 2.42 18.27 18.10
CA VAL A 434 3.48 18.41 17.08
C VAL A 434 4.80 18.70 17.78
N ILE A 435 5.75 17.76 17.69
CA ILE A 435 7.07 17.87 18.32
C ILE A 435 8.13 17.82 17.22
N LEU A 436 8.86 18.93 17.08
CA LEU A 436 9.86 19.12 16.04
C LEU A 436 11.22 19.50 16.64
N ALA A 437 12.28 18.85 16.16
CA ALA A 437 13.65 19.22 16.55
C ALA A 437 14.12 20.54 15.93
N GLN A 438 13.52 20.95 14.80
CA GLN A 438 13.89 22.12 14.01
C GLN A 438 12.65 22.96 13.65
N ALA A 439 12.63 23.56 12.46
CA ALA A 439 11.62 24.53 12.05
C ALA A 439 10.32 23.86 11.60
N LEU A 440 9.23 24.60 11.81
CA LEU A 440 7.94 24.41 11.19
C LEU A 440 7.71 25.55 10.20
N ASP A 441 7.47 25.22 8.92
CA ASP A 441 6.89 26.14 7.94
C ASP A 441 5.39 25.86 7.85
N ASN A 442 4.56 26.84 8.20
CA ASN A 442 3.11 26.80 8.12
C ASN A 442 2.58 27.95 7.25
N GLN A 443 3.35 28.42 6.26
CA GLN A 443 2.93 29.50 5.36
C GLN A 443 1.67 29.13 4.59
N ALA A 444 0.61 29.92 4.73
CA ALA A 444 -0.72 29.65 4.18
C ALA A 444 -1.30 28.26 4.56
N GLY A 445 -0.68 27.56 5.52
CA GLY A 445 -1.10 26.26 6.03
C GLY A 445 -1.99 26.38 7.26
N THR A 446 -2.55 25.26 7.68
CA THR A 446 -3.35 25.17 8.91
C THR A 446 -2.84 24.05 9.81
N LEU A 447 -2.62 24.39 11.09
CA LEU A 447 -2.61 23.44 12.19
C LEU A 447 -3.88 23.64 13.02
N GLY A 448 -4.70 22.60 13.18
CA GLY A 448 -6.01 22.71 13.78
C GLY A 448 -6.34 21.57 14.74
N ALA A 449 -6.96 21.89 15.88
CA ALA A 449 -7.44 20.90 16.84
C ALA A 449 -8.79 21.26 17.46
N GLY A 450 -9.62 20.27 17.78
CA GLY A 450 -10.91 20.49 18.44
C GLY A 450 -10.84 20.66 19.96
N LEU A 451 -9.92 19.97 20.65
CA LEU A 451 -9.82 19.99 22.12
C LEU A 451 -8.53 20.63 22.64
N GLY A 452 -7.42 20.55 21.90
CA GLY A 452 -6.17 21.16 22.32
C GLY A 452 -5.03 20.97 21.33
N LEU A 453 -4.04 21.85 21.38
CA LEU A 453 -2.87 21.81 20.50
C LEU A 453 -1.60 22.10 21.32
N ASP A 454 -0.66 21.15 21.35
CA ASP A 454 0.71 21.32 21.89
C ASP A 454 1.71 21.32 20.72
N LEU A 455 2.37 22.47 20.51
CA LEU A 455 3.40 22.64 19.49
C LEU A 455 4.75 22.93 20.15
N ARG A 456 5.74 22.09 19.85
CA ARG A 456 7.13 22.28 20.27
C ARG A 456 8.03 22.26 19.04
N ALA A 457 8.77 23.33 18.81
CA ALA A 457 9.68 23.45 17.66
C ALA A 457 10.84 24.40 17.94
N ALA A 458 11.83 24.44 17.05
CA ALA A 458 12.87 25.48 17.13
C ALA A 458 12.33 26.85 16.70
N SER A 459 11.54 26.87 15.62
CA SER A 459 10.92 28.09 15.10
C SER A 459 9.63 27.75 14.37
N LEU A 460 8.73 28.72 14.29
CA LEU A 460 7.49 28.63 13.52
C LEU A 460 7.42 29.81 12.57
N ASP A 461 7.40 29.52 11.27
CA ASP A 461 7.03 30.45 10.23
C ASP A 461 5.51 30.29 9.94
N ASN A 462 4.70 31.27 10.34
CA ASN A 462 3.24 31.25 10.23
C ASN A 462 2.71 32.44 9.39
N ARG A 463 3.49 32.91 8.43
CA ARG A 463 3.13 34.06 7.59
C ARG A 463 2.18 33.66 6.45
N LEU A 464 1.84 34.64 5.60
CA LEU A 464 1.00 34.45 4.41
C LEU A 464 -0.38 33.83 4.74
N ALA A 465 -1.04 34.35 5.76
CA ALA A 465 -2.30 33.80 6.28
C ALA A 465 -2.22 32.36 6.81
N GLY A 466 -1.03 31.90 7.23
CA GLY A 466 -0.87 30.70 8.03
C GLY A 466 -1.70 30.75 9.33
N ALA A 467 -2.23 29.60 9.73
CA ALA A 467 -3.14 29.49 10.85
C ALA A 467 -2.75 28.38 11.83
N VAL A 468 -2.65 28.72 13.11
CA VAL A 468 -2.56 27.78 14.23
C VAL A 468 -3.78 28.02 15.12
N LEU A 469 -4.69 27.05 15.15
CA LEU A 469 -6.04 27.21 15.66
C LEU A 469 -6.45 26.06 16.58
N THR A 470 -7.16 26.37 17.66
CA THR A 470 -7.84 25.35 18.46
C THR A 470 -9.09 25.88 19.14
N ASP A 471 -10.07 24.99 19.30
CA ASP A 471 -11.28 25.24 20.09
C ASP A 471 -11.06 25.06 21.60
N GLY A 472 -9.93 24.49 22.02
CA GLY A 472 -9.53 24.36 23.42
C GLY A 472 -8.22 25.08 23.75
N GLN A 473 -7.32 24.42 24.50
CA GLN A 473 -6.05 25.00 24.93
C GLN A 473 -5.00 24.95 23.83
N LEU A 474 -4.24 26.03 23.68
CA LEU A 474 -3.10 26.13 22.77
C LEU A 474 -1.82 26.38 23.56
N ASP A 475 -0.90 25.42 23.54
CA ASP A 475 0.44 25.58 24.06
C ASP A 475 1.44 25.60 22.90
N ILE A 476 2.22 26.68 22.81
CA ILE A 476 3.30 26.82 21.82
C ILE A 476 4.60 27.08 22.58
N THR A 477 5.57 26.19 22.41
CA THR A 477 6.91 26.32 22.98
C THR A 477 7.95 26.31 21.87
N LEU A 478 8.58 27.46 21.67
CA LEU A 478 9.61 27.66 20.66
C LEU A 478 10.93 28.07 21.32
N THR A 479 12.03 27.47 20.91
CA THR A 479 13.37 27.88 21.38
C THR A 479 13.90 29.12 20.65
N GLY A 480 13.30 29.45 19.50
CA GLY A 480 13.65 30.58 18.64
C GLY A 480 12.44 31.44 18.30
N THR A 481 12.30 31.80 17.02
CA THR A 481 11.33 32.81 16.56
C THR A 481 9.97 32.22 16.18
N LEU A 482 8.90 32.92 16.55
CA LEU A 482 7.60 32.84 15.91
C LEU A 482 7.47 34.00 14.91
N ASP A 483 7.50 33.71 13.60
CA ASP A 483 7.18 34.69 12.56
C ASP A 483 5.70 34.60 12.15
N ASN A 484 4.87 35.40 12.80
CA ASN A 484 3.42 35.46 12.58
C ASN A 484 3.01 36.68 11.73
N ARG A 485 3.91 37.21 10.92
CA ARG A 485 3.65 38.43 10.13
C ARG A 485 2.67 38.20 8.97
N THR A 486 2.32 39.25 8.25
CA THR A 486 1.59 39.17 6.95
C THR A 486 0.27 38.37 7.03
N GLY A 487 -0.56 38.68 8.03
CA GLY A 487 -1.87 38.04 8.21
C GLY A 487 -1.85 36.67 8.89
N GLY A 488 -0.69 36.23 9.42
CA GLY A 488 -0.59 35.04 10.24
C GLY A 488 -1.51 35.08 11.47
N GLN A 489 -2.03 33.92 11.84
CA GLN A 489 -3.00 33.76 12.93
C GLN A 489 -2.57 32.67 13.90
N VAL A 490 -2.53 33.03 15.19
CA VAL A 490 -2.41 32.09 16.31
C VAL A 490 -3.58 32.34 17.24
N GLN A 491 -4.50 31.38 17.35
CA GLN A 491 -5.74 31.59 18.09
C GLN A 491 -6.22 30.35 18.84
N ALA A 492 -6.63 30.57 20.10
CA ALA A 492 -7.29 29.59 20.94
C ALA A 492 -8.64 30.12 21.42
N LYS A 493 -9.69 29.30 21.39
CA LYS A 493 -10.93 29.59 22.13
C LYS A 493 -10.77 29.31 23.65
N GLY A 494 -9.83 28.45 24.04
CA GLY A 494 -9.43 28.28 25.43
C GLY A 494 -8.25 29.17 25.82
N MET A 495 -7.41 28.64 26.72
CA MET A 495 -6.15 29.26 27.13
C MET A 495 -5.12 29.19 26.00
N LEU A 496 -4.37 30.28 25.79
CA LEU A 496 -3.22 30.34 24.92
C LEU A 496 -1.97 30.63 25.74
N ASN A 497 -1.03 29.69 25.79
CA ASN A 497 0.31 29.90 26.32
C ASN A 497 1.32 29.88 25.17
N LEU A 498 2.03 30.98 25.00
CA LEU A 498 3.06 31.12 23.97
C LEU A 498 4.39 31.43 24.64
N THR A 499 5.38 30.58 24.39
CA THR A 499 6.78 30.79 24.76
C THR A 499 7.61 30.83 23.48
N SER A 500 8.41 31.88 23.29
CA SER A 500 9.34 32.03 22.17
C SER A 500 10.52 32.90 22.56
N GLN A 501 11.62 32.87 21.81
CA GLN A 501 12.67 33.88 21.97
C GLN A 501 12.22 35.22 21.39
N VAL A 502 11.67 35.19 20.17
CA VAL A 502 11.19 36.38 19.46
C VAL A 502 9.78 36.10 18.94
N LEU A 503 8.83 36.95 19.32
CA LEU A 503 7.50 37.00 18.72
C LEU A 503 7.45 38.11 17.66
N ASN A 504 7.51 37.77 16.38
CA ASN A 504 7.26 38.73 15.30
C ASN A 504 5.80 38.65 14.85
N ASN A 505 4.96 39.53 15.40
CA ASN A 505 3.53 39.61 15.11
C ASN A 505 3.18 40.81 14.19
N GLN A 506 4.11 41.27 13.35
CA GLN A 506 3.88 42.46 12.53
C GLN A 506 2.79 42.25 11.48
N GLY A 507 1.66 42.94 11.63
CA GLY A 507 0.47 42.72 10.80
C GLY A 507 -0.17 41.34 10.99
N GLY A 508 0.19 40.65 12.07
CA GLY A 508 -0.34 39.34 12.46
C GLY A 508 -1.39 39.43 13.55
N ARG A 509 -1.86 38.27 14.00
CA ARG A 509 -2.86 38.14 15.06
C ARG A 509 -2.50 37.02 16.04
N VAL A 510 -2.46 37.35 17.33
CA VAL A 510 -2.36 36.41 18.46
C VAL A 510 -3.54 36.63 19.40
N VAL A 511 -4.38 35.60 19.59
CA VAL A 511 -5.64 35.72 20.36
C VAL A 511 -5.90 34.51 21.24
N GLY A 512 -6.01 34.73 22.55
CA GLY A 512 -6.60 33.76 23.48
C GLY A 512 -7.96 34.27 23.96
N GLN A 513 -9.03 33.47 23.92
CA GLN A 513 -10.32 33.97 24.43
C GLN A 513 -10.37 33.95 25.97
N ASP A 514 -9.89 32.87 26.62
CA ASP A 514 -9.96 32.72 28.08
C ASP A 514 -8.76 33.30 28.85
N LEU A 515 -7.55 33.02 28.39
CA LEU A 515 -6.33 33.58 28.95
C LEU A 515 -5.30 33.61 27.84
N LEU A 516 -4.64 34.75 27.67
CA LEU A 516 -3.47 34.85 26.84
C LEU A 516 -2.24 35.09 27.71
N THR A 517 -1.31 34.14 27.69
CA THR A 517 0.00 34.27 28.32
C THR A 517 1.08 34.24 27.24
N VAL A 518 1.92 35.28 27.20
CA VAL A 518 3.07 35.36 26.28
C VAL A 518 4.35 35.52 27.09
N HIS A 519 5.31 34.63 26.87
CA HIS A 519 6.67 34.70 27.38
C HIS A 519 7.63 34.87 26.20
N SER A 520 8.34 36.00 26.11
CA SER A 520 9.37 36.19 25.08
C SER A 520 10.47 37.17 25.47
N ASP A 521 11.66 37.02 24.89
CA ASP A 521 12.74 38.02 25.09
C ASP A 521 12.34 39.33 24.40
N SER A 522 11.78 39.23 23.20
CA SER A 522 11.26 40.38 22.47
C SER A 522 9.97 40.06 21.71
N ALA A 523 9.13 41.08 21.52
CA ALA A 523 7.94 40.99 20.68
C ALA A 523 7.79 42.23 19.79
N LEU A 524 7.66 42.01 18.49
CA LEU A 524 7.42 43.03 17.47
C LEU A 524 5.94 42.98 17.07
N ASN A 525 5.15 43.95 17.53
CA ASN A 525 3.69 44.01 17.31
C ASN A 525 3.25 45.21 16.44
N ARG A 526 4.15 45.75 15.62
CA ARG A 526 3.81 46.84 14.69
C ARG A 526 2.77 46.39 13.66
N GLY A 527 1.61 47.02 13.68
CA GLY A 527 0.44 46.66 12.86
C GLY A 527 -0.29 45.39 13.30
N GLY A 528 0.17 44.72 14.36
CA GLY A 528 -0.34 43.43 14.82
C GLY A 528 -1.41 43.54 15.89
N VAL A 529 -2.22 42.49 16.01
CA VAL A 529 -3.22 42.34 17.06
C VAL A 529 -2.74 41.33 18.09
N ILE A 530 -2.70 41.73 19.36
CA ILE A 530 -2.58 40.83 20.51
C ILE A 530 -3.81 41.04 21.36
N ARG A 531 -4.65 40.02 21.52
CA ARG A 531 -5.96 40.18 22.19
C ARG A 531 -6.25 39.05 23.15
N ALA A 532 -6.81 39.42 24.30
CA ALA A 532 -7.46 38.48 25.21
C ALA A 532 -8.94 38.86 25.39
N ASP A 533 -9.87 37.92 25.25
CA ASP A 533 -11.29 38.18 25.57
C ASP A 533 -11.57 38.12 27.08
N GLN A 534 -10.56 37.74 27.87
CA GLN A 534 -10.54 37.73 29.32
C GLN A 534 -9.21 38.32 29.80
N LEU A 535 -8.37 37.55 30.52
CA LEU A 535 -7.11 38.04 31.10
C LEU A 535 -5.95 37.95 30.10
N MET A 536 -5.06 38.93 30.14
CA MET A 536 -3.81 38.93 29.37
C MET A 536 -2.60 39.07 30.30
N LYS A 537 -1.58 38.25 30.08
CA LYS A 537 -0.28 38.31 30.74
C LYS A 537 0.84 38.33 29.71
N LEU A 538 1.64 39.39 29.73
CA LEU A 538 2.73 39.62 28.80
C LEU A 538 4.04 39.71 29.60
N PHE A 539 4.81 38.63 29.60
CA PHE A 539 6.15 38.57 30.16
C PHE A 539 7.15 38.72 29.02
N ILE A 540 7.42 39.97 28.64
CA ILE A 540 8.17 40.29 27.43
C ILE A 540 9.30 41.26 27.76
N GLY A 541 10.55 40.87 27.50
CA GLY A 541 11.72 41.73 27.76
C GLY A 541 11.63 43.08 27.04
N ASP A 542 11.63 43.05 25.71
CA ASP A 542 11.45 44.21 24.84
C ASP A 542 10.16 44.08 24.00
N LEU A 543 9.10 44.84 24.36
CA LEU A 543 7.86 44.89 23.58
C LEU A 543 7.82 46.15 22.70
N ASP A 544 7.83 45.98 21.38
CA ASP A 544 7.59 47.04 20.40
C ASP A 544 6.15 46.97 19.85
N ASN A 545 5.25 47.73 20.48
CA ASN A 545 3.90 48.02 20.00
C ASN A 545 3.82 49.35 19.25
N SER A 546 4.94 49.89 18.75
CA SER A 546 4.97 51.13 17.99
C SER A 546 4.18 51.00 16.68
N GLN A 547 3.36 52.00 16.40
CA GLN A 547 2.59 52.10 15.15
C GLN A 547 3.03 53.32 14.33
N THR A 548 4.21 53.87 14.63
CA THR A 548 4.77 55.02 13.92
C THR A 548 4.88 54.72 12.43
N GLY A 549 4.43 55.66 11.59
CA GLY A 549 4.49 55.51 10.13
C GLY A 549 3.49 54.52 9.51
N LEU A 550 2.54 53.96 10.28
CA LEU A 550 1.44 53.16 9.75
C LEU A 550 0.19 54.01 9.50
N THR A 551 -0.57 53.66 8.45
CA THR A 551 -1.90 54.22 8.21
C THR A 551 -2.91 53.67 9.21
N ALA A 552 -4.05 54.35 9.40
CA ALA A 552 -5.09 53.92 10.34
C ALA A 552 -5.58 52.47 10.10
N ALA A 553 -5.66 52.03 8.84
CA ALA A 553 -6.09 50.67 8.49
C ALA A 553 -5.03 49.59 8.79
N GLN A 554 -3.75 49.97 8.90
CA GLN A 554 -2.65 49.07 9.21
C GLN A 554 -2.34 49.01 10.71
N LYS A 555 -2.86 49.95 11.51
CA LYS A 555 -2.56 49.99 12.94
C LYS A 555 -3.18 48.78 13.63
N GLY A 556 -2.34 48.13 14.41
CA GLY A 556 -2.73 47.07 15.32
C GLY A 556 -3.07 47.60 16.71
N ALA A 557 -3.33 46.68 17.63
CA ALA A 557 -3.58 47.01 19.03
C ALA A 557 -3.27 45.83 19.95
N ILE A 558 -2.99 46.17 21.21
CA ILE A 558 -2.95 45.20 22.32
C ILE A 558 -4.17 45.47 23.20
N THR A 559 -5.07 44.50 23.34
CA THR A 559 -6.34 44.69 24.05
C THR A 559 -6.75 43.52 24.94
N SER A 560 -7.27 43.80 26.14
CA SER A 560 -7.87 42.77 27.01
C SER A 560 -9.18 43.22 27.65
N GLN A 561 -10.04 42.27 28.03
CA GLN A 561 -11.33 42.57 28.67
C GLN A 561 -11.29 42.44 30.21
N ALA A 562 -10.71 41.39 30.78
CA ALA A 562 -10.71 41.17 32.23
C ALA A 562 -9.53 41.83 32.96
N GLY A 563 -8.42 42.06 32.25
CA GLY A 563 -7.23 42.73 32.79
C GLY A 563 -5.99 42.50 31.94
N LEU A 564 -4.97 43.31 32.16
CA LEU A 564 -3.69 43.22 31.46
C LEU A 564 -2.55 43.34 32.46
N GLU A 565 -1.68 42.35 32.49
CA GLU A 565 -0.41 42.37 33.20
C GLU A 565 0.73 42.39 32.19
N PHE A 566 1.57 43.41 32.26
CA PHE A 566 2.81 43.49 31.50
C PHE A 566 4.00 43.54 32.46
N ILE A 567 4.97 42.67 32.24
CA ILE A 567 6.27 42.67 32.94
C ILE A 567 7.37 42.54 31.89
N GLY A 568 8.29 43.51 31.88
CA GLY A 568 9.37 43.58 30.90
C GLY A 568 10.48 44.53 31.30
N GLN A 569 11.45 44.74 30.41
CA GLN A 569 12.47 45.79 30.52
C GLN A 569 11.99 47.05 29.80
N ARG A 570 11.39 46.90 28.62
CA ARG A 570 10.96 48.01 27.78
C ARG A 570 9.59 47.79 27.18
N LEU A 571 8.75 48.82 27.28
CA LEU A 571 7.47 48.92 26.59
C LEU A 571 7.48 50.10 25.62
N GLY A 572 7.56 49.82 24.32
CA GLY A 572 7.37 50.80 23.26
C GLY A 572 5.91 50.81 22.79
N ASN A 573 5.18 51.91 23.00
CA ASN A 573 3.80 52.10 22.57
C ASN A 573 3.63 53.39 21.74
N GLN A 574 4.68 53.87 21.07
CA GLN A 574 4.62 55.11 20.30
C GLN A 574 3.58 55.02 19.17
N ASN A 575 2.68 55.99 19.06
CA ASN A 575 1.54 55.97 18.12
C ASN A 575 0.59 54.75 18.28
N GLY A 576 0.81 53.91 19.30
CA GLY A 576 0.17 52.63 19.51
C GLY A 576 -0.98 52.68 20.49
N LEU A 577 -1.66 51.54 20.60
CA LEU A 577 -2.79 51.35 21.50
C LEU A 577 -2.54 50.12 22.37
N LEU A 578 -2.54 50.34 23.67
CA LEU A 578 -2.56 49.32 24.71
C LEU A 578 -3.75 49.62 25.63
N ASN A 579 -4.74 48.75 25.64
CA ASN A 579 -6.00 49.02 26.35
C ASN A 579 -6.50 47.80 27.12
N ALA A 580 -6.92 48.01 28.37
CA ALA A 580 -7.61 47.00 29.16
C ALA A 580 -8.97 47.54 29.62
N VAL A 581 -10.02 46.71 29.57
CA VAL A 581 -11.29 47.05 30.24
C VAL A 581 -11.18 46.83 31.75
N GLY A 582 -10.58 45.71 32.17
CA GLY A 582 -10.24 45.45 33.56
C GLY A 582 -8.97 46.13 34.04
N VAL A 583 -8.42 45.66 35.17
CA VAL A 583 -7.23 46.25 35.80
C VAL A 583 -6.01 46.12 34.88
N MET A 584 -5.20 47.16 34.82
CA MET A 584 -3.92 47.16 34.10
C MET A 584 -2.76 47.29 35.09
N THR A 585 -1.79 46.38 35.00
CA THR A 585 -0.53 46.43 35.73
C THR A 585 0.61 46.49 34.73
N LEU A 586 1.49 47.47 34.87
CA LEU A 586 2.68 47.65 34.03
C LEU A 586 3.91 47.67 34.92
N GLN A 587 4.88 46.80 34.63
CA GLN A 587 6.20 46.79 35.24
C GLN A 587 7.27 46.81 34.15
N ALA A 588 8.09 47.88 34.13
CA ALA A 588 9.14 48.05 33.12
C ALA A 588 10.28 48.93 33.63
N ASP A 589 11.45 48.87 33.01
CA ASP A 589 12.49 49.88 33.25
C ASP A 589 12.18 51.14 32.42
N THR A 590 11.72 50.95 31.18
CA THR A 590 11.42 52.06 30.25
C THR A 590 10.06 51.90 29.59
N LEU A 591 9.25 52.95 29.66
CA LEU A 591 7.99 53.09 28.91
C LEU A 591 8.08 54.25 27.92
N LEU A 592 7.95 53.98 26.63
CA LEU A 592 7.87 55.00 25.58
C LEU A 592 6.48 55.04 24.94
N ASN A 593 5.66 56.00 25.32
CA ASN A 593 4.27 56.12 24.85
C ASN A 593 4.00 57.43 24.08
N GLY A 594 5.03 57.99 23.43
CA GLY A 594 4.88 59.23 22.68
C GLY A 594 3.82 59.14 21.59
N THR A 595 2.84 60.05 21.57
CA THR A 595 1.64 60.03 20.69
C THR A 595 0.82 58.73 20.71
N GLY A 596 1.11 57.83 21.66
CA GLY A 596 0.41 56.58 21.88
C GLY A 596 -0.63 56.70 22.98
N ARG A 597 -1.41 55.64 23.16
CA ARG A 597 -2.45 55.56 24.19
C ARG A 597 -2.31 54.27 24.99
N ILE A 598 -2.18 54.42 26.30
CA ILE A 598 -2.24 53.37 27.31
C ILE A 598 -3.43 53.69 28.20
N ALA A 599 -4.44 52.82 28.21
CA ALA A 599 -5.69 53.10 28.90
C ALA A 599 -6.24 51.88 29.66
N SER A 600 -6.74 52.12 30.87
CA SER A 600 -7.55 51.18 31.64
C SER A 600 -8.96 51.73 31.86
N GLN A 601 -10.01 50.92 31.65
CA GLN A 601 -11.36 51.27 32.11
C GLN A 601 -11.59 50.92 33.59
N SER A 602 -10.58 50.37 34.25
CA SER A 602 -10.52 50.14 35.69
C SER A 602 -9.29 50.88 36.25
N ASP A 603 -8.67 50.34 37.30
CA ASP A 603 -7.42 50.86 37.84
C ASP A 603 -6.24 50.57 36.90
N LEU A 604 -5.24 51.46 36.92
CA LEU A 604 -3.95 51.31 36.26
C LEU A 604 -2.84 51.49 37.29
N THR A 605 -2.02 50.47 37.48
CA THR A 605 -0.82 50.52 38.32
C THR A 605 0.41 50.36 37.44
N ALA A 606 1.23 51.39 37.36
CA ALA A 606 2.48 51.40 36.62
C ALA A 606 3.66 51.58 37.58
N THR A 607 4.57 50.61 37.60
CA THR A 607 5.87 50.70 38.26
C THR A 607 6.92 50.73 37.16
N VAL A 608 7.36 51.93 36.79
CA VAL A 608 8.27 52.13 35.66
C VAL A 608 9.34 53.15 35.98
N ASP A 609 10.62 52.79 35.84
CA ASP A 609 11.74 53.69 36.18
C ASP A 609 11.73 54.96 35.32
N THR A 610 11.61 54.84 34.00
CA THR A 610 11.59 55.99 33.07
C THR A 610 10.36 55.95 32.17
N VAL A 611 9.54 56.99 32.25
CA VAL A 611 8.32 57.14 31.46
C VAL A 611 8.41 58.34 30.52
N THR A 612 8.41 58.09 29.21
CA THR A 612 8.34 59.12 28.16
C THR A 612 6.93 59.16 27.56
N GLN A 613 6.17 60.22 27.87
CA GLN A 613 4.75 60.41 27.54
C GLN A 613 4.49 61.58 26.59
N GLN A 614 5.48 61.97 25.79
CA GLN A 614 5.39 63.16 24.94
C GLN A 614 4.23 63.08 23.94
N GLY A 615 3.19 63.91 24.13
CA GLY A 615 1.98 63.92 23.30
C GLY A 615 1.14 62.64 23.36
N GLY A 616 1.43 61.72 24.29
CA GLY A 616 0.70 60.47 24.50
C GLY A 616 -0.35 60.57 25.61
N GLU A 617 -1.10 59.50 25.82
CA GLU A 617 -2.10 59.36 26.88
C GLU A 617 -1.77 58.14 27.76
N LEU A 618 -1.66 58.36 29.07
CA LEU A 618 -1.63 57.34 30.12
C LEU A 618 -2.80 57.58 31.07
N VAL A 619 -3.88 56.82 30.90
CA VAL A 619 -5.15 57.14 31.54
C VAL A 619 -5.84 55.95 32.22
N ALA A 620 -6.56 56.22 33.30
CA ALA A 620 -7.41 55.23 33.97
C ALA A 620 -8.80 55.81 34.26
N GLN A 621 -9.87 55.06 33.99
CA GLN A 621 -11.19 55.40 34.53
C GLN A 621 -11.26 55.13 36.04
N GLY A 622 -10.43 54.22 36.56
CA GLY A 622 -10.27 54.00 37.99
C GLY A 622 -9.22 54.93 38.63
N THR A 623 -8.45 54.36 39.54
CA THR A 623 -7.24 54.97 40.11
C THR A 623 -6.07 54.74 39.17
N LEU A 624 -5.29 55.79 38.88
CA LEU A 624 -3.97 55.65 38.26
C LEU A 624 -2.90 55.79 39.34
N THR A 625 -2.07 54.77 39.51
CA THR A 625 -0.88 54.81 40.36
C THR A 625 0.35 54.68 39.48
N LEU A 626 1.25 55.66 39.50
CA LEU A 626 2.53 55.63 38.81
C LEU A 626 3.67 55.79 39.82
N THR A 627 4.58 54.82 39.83
CA THR A 627 5.80 54.84 40.63
C THR A 627 7.02 54.74 39.70
N GLY A 628 8.04 55.56 39.89
CA GLY A 628 9.20 55.61 38.99
C GLY A 628 10.28 56.61 39.40
N GLN A 629 11.33 56.72 38.59
CA GLN A 629 12.40 57.72 38.78
C GLN A 629 12.11 58.98 37.96
N SER A 630 11.66 58.85 36.71
CA SER A 630 11.40 59.99 35.84
C SER A 630 10.12 59.87 35.01
N LEU A 631 9.41 60.98 34.88
CA LEU A 631 8.25 61.16 34.00
C LEU A 631 8.46 62.40 33.13
N ASP A 632 8.62 62.20 31.83
CA ASP A 632 8.58 63.25 30.82
C ASP A 632 7.20 63.27 30.14
N ASN A 633 6.33 64.16 30.59
CA ASN A 633 4.96 64.33 30.11
C ASN A 633 4.79 65.59 29.23
N ARG A 634 5.86 66.07 28.59
CA ARG A 634 5.81 67.30 27.79
C ARG A 634 4.99 67.17 26.50
N ALA A 635 4.96 68.25 25.72
CA ALA A 635 4.46 68.26 24.33
C ALA A 635 3.02 67.74 24.14
N GLY A 636 2.13 68.09 25.07
CA GLY A 636 0.72 67.70 25.05
C GLY A 636 0.45 66.30 25.61
N GLY A 637 1.38 65.73 26.37
CA GLY A 637 1.17 64.46 27.06
C GLY A 637 0.08 64.57 28.14
N LEU A 638 -0.67 63.48 28.35
CA LEU A 638 -1.71 63.36 29.36
C LEU A 638 -1.41 62.17 30.28
N VAL A 639 -1.31 62.45 31.58
CA VAL A 639 -1.35 61.42 32.64
C VAL A 639 -2.54 61.72 33.53
N GLY A 640 -3.60 60.91 33.49
CA GLY A 640 -4.82 61.26 34.21
C GLY A 640 -5.70 60.12 34.66
N ALA A 641 -6.53 60.39 35.68
CA ALA A 641 -7.44 59.41 36.25
C ALA A 641 -8.80 60.01 36.61
N THR A 642 -9.89 59.28 36.41
CA THR A 642 -11.22 59.83 36.75
C THR A 642 -11.57 59.71 38.24
N LYS A 643 -10.97 58.77 38.99
CA LYS A 643 -11.20 58.63 40.44
C LYS A 643 -10.08 59.25 41.28
N ALA A 644 -8.86 58.77 41.11
CA ALA A 644 -7.72 59.22 41.89
C ALA A 644 -6.42 59.04 41.11
N LEU A 645 -5.55 60.03 41.21
CA LEU A 645 -4.21 60.01 40.62
C LEU A 645 -3.18 59.96 41.76
N LYS A 646 -2.29 58.97 41.73
CA LYS A 646 -1.20 58.79 42.70
C LYS A 646 0.12 58.73 41.96
N LEU A 647 0.96 59.74 42.15
CA LEU A 647 2.28 59.84 41.54
C LEU A 647 3.36 59.75 42.63
N THR A 648 4.23 58.75 42.50
CA THR A 648 5.43 58.57 43.31
C THR A 648 6.61 58.52 42.36
N VAL A 649 6.98 59.68 41.80
CA VAL A 649 8.04 59.81 40.78
C VAL A 649 9.04 60.87 41.24
N ASP A 650 10.34 60.57 41.15
CA ASP A 650 11.39 61.45 41.67
C ASP A 650 11.54 62.75 40.85
N ASP A 651 11.51 62.66 39.52
CA ASP A 651 11.59 63.79 38.59
C ASP A 651 10.42 63.81 37.61
N ILE A 652 9.71 64.94 37.53
CA ILE A 652 8.55 65.11 36.65
C ILE A 652 8.72 66.37 35.78
N ASP A 653 8.88 66.20 34.48
CA ASP A 653 8.78 67.28 33.49
C ASP A 653 7.39 67.28 32.83
N ASN A 654 6.52 68.18 33.30
CA ASN A 654 5.16 68.35 32.77
C ASN A 654 5.01 69.64 31.93
N ARG A 655 6.09 70.17 31.34
CA ARG A 655 6.01 71.42 30.55
C ARG A 655 5.15 71.21 29.30
N ALA A 656 4.06 71.98 29.21
CA ALA A 656 3.06 71.85 28.16
C ALA A 656 2.41 70.45 28.11
N GLY A 657 2.33 69.76 29.24
CA GLY A 657 1.55 68.53 29.44
C GLY A 657 0.40 68.72 30.43
N GLU A 658 -0.42 67.69 30.58
CA GLU A 658 -1.53 67.63 31.52
C GLU A 658 -1.37 66.45 32.48
N VAL A 659 -1.55 66.75 33.77
CA VAL A 659 -1.64 65.78 34.86
C VAL A 659 -2.94 66.09 35.60
N SER A 660 -3.96 65.23 35.46
CA SER A 660 -5.34 65.54 35.90
C SER A 660 -6.10 64.41 36.60
#